data_AF-A0A354GX74-F1
#
_entry.id   AF-A0A354GX74-F1
#
_cell.length_a   1.000
_cell.length_b   1.000
_cell.length_c   1.000
_cell.angle_alpha   90.00
_cell.angle_beta   90.00
_cell.angle_gamma   90.00
#
_symmetry.space_group_name_H-M   'P 1'
#
loop_
_entity.id
_entity.type
_entity.pdbx_description
1 polymer ?
#
loop_
_entity_poly.entity_id
_entity_poly.type
_entity_poly.pdbx_seq_one_letter_code
_entity_poly.pdbx_strand_id
1 'polypeptide(L)'
;MATETQTQRTVGEASRGTVPPGEPCLIVIFGASGDLTKRLLMPAFYNLTCDGLLPEQFAIIGIALDQLSTDDFRARMTDDIKKFSTRQKYDEGSWQHLVSRLYYTPGNFSDPEAYRRLAELVAKLDAQYQAGGNIIFYMATPPSVFGLISGHLNEAGFKKREKGWTRIIVEKPFGHDLPSAIKLNGQLLAHWSESQIYRIDHYLGKETVQNLLAFRFSNGIFEPLWNKHHVDHIQFTVSETVGVEGRGKYYDTVGVLRDMIQNHMFQMLAYLCMEAPASFKPDAIRNEKAKLMDAVRVMTPAEVALNVVRGQYGPGRKADGTVTPGYREEPDVNPQSATETFAACKLLIDNWRWEGVPIYLRSGKALWKRGTEIIVQFKKVPQVIFRDTPAANTLESNRLLFHIQPDQGIEFRFHAKNPGPSMFLQKVNMRFDYREAFEASRGTGYEVLLYNCMIGDATLFSRTDLVESAWRVAQPLLDAWSSAAPFEFPNYPAGSWGPKAAYGLVERDGRQWVEVINRDNLEKVPLFQGGGPVFLQNLAMMLKPVVYSAGDFIIKKGDMGNEMFFICRGQVEVLDGAGKVLSTLYDGDFFGELSLLLEQARSASIRALKACDLFVLDKADFKRVLDQHPQFAASLREMVKSRYPSAAPAS
;
A
#
# COMPACT_ATOMS: atom_id res chain seq x y z
N MET A 1 -3.27 -34.60 -31.38
CA MET A 1 -3.19 -34.33 -29.93
C MET A 1 -3.22 -32.82 -29.77
N ALA A 2 -4.36 -32.29 -29.34
CA ALA A 2 -4.55 -30.86 -29.18
C ALA A 2 -3.65 -30.39 -28.02
N THR A 3 -2.75 -29.46 -28.32
CA THR A 3 -2.01 -28.70 -27.32
C THR A 3 -3.01 -27.95 -26.46
N GLU A 4 -3.20 -28.40 -25.22
CA GLU A 4 -3.95 -27.66 -24.20
C GLU A 4 -3.33 -26.28 -24.06
N THR A 5 -4.09 -25.26 -24.45
CA THR A 5 -3.75 -23.87 -24.20
C THR A 5 -3.74 -23.68 -22.69
N GLN A 6 -2.55 -23.68 -22.06
CA GLN A 6 -2.41 -23.32 -20.65
C GLN A 6 -2.90 -21.87 -20.47
N THR A 7 -4.09 -21.74 -19.87
CA THR A 7 -4.65 -20.49 -19.36
C THR A 7 -3.99 -20.24 -18.00
N GLN A 8 -3.29 -19.12 -17.83
CA GLN A 8 -2.74 -18.71 -16.53
C GLN A 8 -3.90 -18.52 -15.53
N ARG A 9 -3.87 -19.25 -14.42
CA ARG A 9 -4.91 -19.26 -13.37
C ARG A 9 -4.52 -18.37 -12.19
N THR A 10 -5.52 -17.83 -11.48
CA THR A 10 -5.28 -17.00 -10.28
C THR A 10 -4.86 -17.86 -9.09
N VAL A 11 -5.25 -19.13 -9.08
CA VAL A 11 -4.82 -20.15 -8.11
C VAL A 11 -3.56 -20.84 -8.61
N GLY A 12 -2.55 -20.96 -7.73
CA GLY A 12 -1.29 -21.64 -8.06
C GLY A 12 -1.48 -23.12 -8.37
N GLU A 13 -0.54 -23.73 -9.10
CA GLU A 13 -0.63 -25.13 -9.55
C GLU A 13 -0.86 -26.14 -8.41
N ALA A 14 -0.29 -25.89 -7.23
CA ALA A 14 -0.43 -26.76 -6.05
C ALA A 14 -1.86 -26.84 -5.49
N SER A 15 -2.71 -25.87 -5.81
CA SER A 15 -4.13 -25.82 -5.41
C SER A 15 -5.07 -26.52 -6.41
N ARG A 16 -4.54 -27.14 -7.48
CA ARG A 16 -5.35 -27.93 -8.42
C ARG A 16 -6.11 -29.04 -7.68
N GLY A 17 -7.43 -28.93 -7.63
CA GLY A 17 -8.35 -30.00 -7.21
C GLY A 17 -8.68 -30.09 -5.72
N THR A 18 -8.18 -29.18 -4.88
CA THR A 18 -8.42 -29.22 -3.42
C THR A 18 -9.37 -28.14 -2.90
N VAL A 19 -9.56 -27.05 -3.64
CA VAL A 19 -10.43 -25.93 -3.24
C VAL A 19 -11.80 -26.10 -3.90
N PRO A 20 -12.89 -26.32 -3.13
CA PRO A 20 -14.23 -26.43 -3.69
C PRO A 20 -14.69 -25.06 -4.24
N PRO A 21 -15.59 -25.03 -5.24
CA PRO A 21 -16.24 -23.79 -5.64
C PRO A 21 -17.02 -23.18 -4.46
N GLY A 22 -17.36 -21.90 -4.58
CA GLY A 22 -18.23 -21.23 -3.61
C GLY A 22 -19.57 -21.95 -3.46
N GLU A 23 -20.29 -21.69 -2.37
CA GLU A 23 -21.62 -22.27 -2.19
C GLU A 23 -22.61 -21.73 -3.25
N PRO A 24 -23.55 -22.56 -3.76
CA PRO A 24 -24.65 -22.11 -4.62
C PRO A 24 -25.29 -20.85 -4.07
N CYS A 25 -25.44 -19.80 -4.89
CA CYS A 25 -26.03 -18.55 -4.44
C CYS A 25 -26.50 -17.66 -5.61
N LEU A 26 -27.46 -16.79 -5.32
CA LEU A 26 -27.79 -15.65 -6.18
C LEU A 26 -27.06 -14.41 -5.69
N ILE A 27 -26.54 -13.61 -6.61
CA ILE A 27 -25.81 -12.39 -6.29
C ILE A 27 -26.58 -11.20 -6.85
N VAL A 28 -26.97 -10.27 -6.00
CA VAL A 28 -27.67 -9.05 -6.40
C VAL A 28 -26.74 -7.86 -6.23
N ILE A 29 -26.44 -7.14 -7.31
CA ILE A 29 -25.54 -5.99 -7.31
C ILE A 29 -26.37 -4.71 -7.42
N PHE A 30 -26.48 -3.97 -6.32
CA PHE A 30 -27.01 -2.61 -6.33
C PHE A 30 -25.97 -1.66 -6.91
N GLY A 31 -26.37 -0.80 -7.86
CA GLY A 31 -25.43 0.05 -8.59
C GLY A 31 -24.70 -0.70 -9.71
N ALA A 32 -25.35 -1.69 -10.32
CA ALA A 32 -24.75 -2.55 -11.34
C ALA A 32 -24.23 -1.81 -12.59
N SER A 33 -24.74 -0.63 -12.91
CA SER A 33 -24.26 0.21 -14.02
C SER A 33 -23.05 1.09 -13.67
N GLY A 34 -22.61 1.07 -12.41
CA GLY A 34 -21.52 1.89 -11.88
C GLY A 34 -20.11 1.43 -12.27
N ASP A 35 -19.14 2.31 -12.00
CA ASP A 35 -17.73 2.10 -12.40
C ASP A 35 -17.05 0.95 -11.66
N LEU A 36 -17.39 0.75 -10.37
CA LEU A 36 -16.91 -0.37 -9.56
C LEU A 36 -17.27 -1.73 -10.19
N THR A 37 -18.52 -1.86 -10.65
CA THR A 37 -19.04 -3.11 -11.21
C THR A 37 -18.27 -3.51 -12.46
N LYS A 38 -18.12 -2.60 -13.43
CA LYS A 38 -17.48 -2.92 -14.71
C LYS A 38 -15.96 -3.08 -14.61
N ARG A 39 -15.29 -2.36 -13.69
CA ARG A 39 -13.82 -2.37 -13.57
C ARG A 39 -13.27 -3.42 -12.61
N LEU A 40 -14.05 -3.82 -11.61
CA LEU A 40 -13.56 -4.68 -10.52
C LEU A 40 -14.45 -5.91 -10.31
N LEU A 41 -15.78 -5.75 -10.13
CA LEU A 41 -16.65 -6.89 -9.81
C LEU A 41 -16.81 -7.87 -10.97
N MET A 42 -17.12 -7.38 -12.17
CA MET A 42 -17.28 -8.25 -13.35
C MET A 42 -15.97 -8.95 -13.74
N PRO A 43 -14.81 -8.27 -13.77
CA PRO A 43 -13.53 -8.96 -13.90
C PRO A 43 -13.29 -10.01 -12.81
N ALA A 44 -13.68 -9.74 -11.56
CA ALA A 44 -13.52 -10.70 -10.48
C ALA A 44 -14.41 -11.95 -10.64
N PHE A 45 -15.68 -11.80 -11.01
CA PHE A 45 -16.56 -12.93 -11.33
C PHE A 45 -16.06 -13.70 -12.55
N TYR A 46 -15.57 -13.01 -13.57
CA TYR A 46 -14.96 -13.64 -14.73
C TYR A 46 -13.75 -14.51 -14.34
N ASN A 47 -12.86 -13.96 -13.50
CA ASN A 47 -11.71 -14.69 -13.00
C ASN A 47 -12.12 -15.95 -12.21
N LEU A 48 -13.09 -15.81 -11.28
CA LEU A 48 -13.65 -16.93 -10.53
C LEU A 48 -14.25 -18.01 -11.44
N THR A 49 -14.91 -17.63 -12.53
CA THR A 49 -15.46 -18.57 -13.52
C THR A 49 -14.34 -19.34 -14.23
N CYS A 50 -13.33 -18.67 -14.83
CA CYS A 50 -12.28 -19.43 -15.53
C CYS A 50 -11.36 -20.22 -14.58
N ASP A 51 -11.34 -19.88 -13.28
CA ASP A 51 -10.64 -20.67 -12.26
C ASP A 51 -11.49 -21.83 -11.70
N GLY A 52 -12.77 -21.92 -12.06
CA GLY A 52 -13.70 -22.94 -11.56
C GLY A 52 -14.07 -22.77 -10.08
N LEU A 53 -13.95 -21.55 -9.54
CA LEU A 53 -14.24 -21.22 -8.14
C LEU A 53 -15.64 -20.63 -7.93
N LEU A 54 -16.30 -20.21 -9.02
CA LEU A 54 -17.72 -19.85 -8.98
C LEU A 54 -18.56 -21.14 -9.03
N PRO A 55 -19.61 -21.30 -8.19
CA PRO A 55 -20.50 -22.45 -8.28
C PRO A 55 -21.19 -22.52 -9.65
N GLU A 56 -21.64 -23.71 -10.05
CA GLU A 56 -22.48 -23.88 -11.24
C GLU A 56 -23.92 -23.37 -11.04
N GLN A 57 -24.41 -23.45 -9.80
CA GLN A 57 -25.76 -23.06 -9.37
C GLN A 57 -25.79 -21.59 -8.93
N PHE A 58 -25.68 -20.67 -9.89
CA PHE A 58 -25.69 -19.23 -9.61
C PHE A 58 -26.41 -18.41 -10.68
N ALA A 59 -26.80 -17.20 -10.28
CA ALA A 59 -27.10 -16.11 -11.20
C ALA A 59 -26.72 -14.76 -10.57
N ILE A 60 -26.44 -13.77 -11.42
CA ILE A 60 -26.12 -12.41 -10.99
C ILE A 60 -27.20 -11.46 -11.50
N ILE A 61 -27.79 -10.68 -10.59
CA ILE A 61 -28.87 -9.75 -10.86
C ILE A 61 -28.35 -8.33 -10.63
N GLY A 62 -28.28 -7.53 -11.67
CA GLY A 62 -28.01 -6.11 -11.57
C GLY A 62 -29.27 -5.30 -11.27
N ILE A 63 -29.18 -4.32 -10.37
CA ILE A 63 -30.21 -3.31 -10.17
C ILE A 63 -29.58 -1.91 -10.16
N ALA A 64 -30.10 -1.03 -11.01
CA ALA A 64 -29.70 0.37 -11.09
C ALA A 64 -30.82 1.24 -11.67
N LEU A 65 -30.57 2.56 -11.73
CA LEU A 65 -31.51 3.56 -12.23
C LEU A 65 -31.71 3.49 -13.75
N ASP A 66 -30.70 3.03 -14.49
CA ASP A 66 -30.72 2.93 -15.95
C ASP A 66 -31.86 2.01 -16.43
N GLN A 67 -32.62 2.47 -17.42
CA GLN A 67 -33.69 1.70 -18.05
C GLN A 67 -33.12 0.75 -19.10
N LEU A 68 -32.49 -0.33 -18.63
CA LEU A 68 -31.88 -1.39 -19.44
C LEU A 68 -32.74 -2.65 -19.41
N SER A 69 -32.79 -3.38 -20.53
CA SER A 69 -33.21 -4.78 -20.52
C SER A 69 -32.06 -5.68 -20.03
N THR A 70 -32.36 -6.96 -19.77
CA THR A 70 -31.31 -7.95 -19.46
C THR A 70 -30.34 -8.12 -20.63
N ASP A 71 -30.81 -8.08 -21.87
CA ASP A 71 -29.96 -8.24 -23.05
C ASP A 71 -29.06 -7.02 -23.27
N ASP A 72 -29.57 -5.81 -23.05
CA ASP A 72 -28.76 -4.59 -23.09
C ASP A 72 -27.67 -4.60 -22.02
N PHE A 73 -28.01 -5.06 -20.81
CA PHE A 73 -27.05 -5.20 -19.72
C PHE A 73 -25.94 -6.21 -20.07
N ARG A 74 -26.30 -7.37 -20.63
CA ARG A 74 -25.34 -8.39 -21.10
C ARG A 74 -24.41 -7.85 -22.19
N ALA A 75 -24.96 -7.14 -23.17
CA ALA A 75 -24.18 -6.53 -24.24
C ALA A 75 -23.17 -5.50 -23.67
N ARG A 76 -23.63 -4.61 -22.78
CA ARG A 76 -22.78 -3.61 -22.13
C ARG A 76 -21.66 -4.26 -21.30
N MET A 77 -21.97 -5.28 -20.51
CA MET A 77 -20.94 -5.99 -19.72
C MET A 77 -19.92 -6.71 -20.63
N THR A 78 -20.36 -7.23 -21.79
CA THR A 78 -19.48 -7.88 -22.76
C THR A 78 -18.50 -6.91 -23.41
N ASP A 79 -18.92 -5.67 -23.64
CA ASP A 79 -18.01 -4.64 -24.15
C ASP A 79 -17.03 -4.14 -23.08
N ASP A 80 -17.49 -4.06 -21.83
CA ASP A 80 -16.67 -3.61 -20.72
C ASP A 80 -15.61 -4.66 -20.31
N ILE A 81 -15.94 -5.95 -20.29
CA ILE A 81 -14.98 -7.00 -19.90
C ILE A 81 -13.78 -7.07 -20.85
N LYS A 82 -13.96 -6.78 -22.14
CA LYS A 82 -12.87 -6.73 -23.12
C LYS A 82 -11.86 -5.62 -22.82
N LYS A 83 -12.26 -4.58 -22.07
CA LYS A 83 -11.41 -3.44 -21.69
C LYS A 83 -10.77 -3.62 -20.32
N PHE A 84 -11.47 -4.27 -19.40
CA PHE A 84 -11.09 -4.34 -17.99
C PHE A 84 -10.68 -5.74 -17.50
N SER A 85 -10.72 -6.76 -18.35
CA SER A 85 -10.18 -8.09 -18.03
C SER A 85 -8.72 -7.98 -17.56
N THR A 86 -8.42 -8.62 -16.45
CA THR A 86 -7.07 -8.66 -15.87
C THR A 86 -6.25 -9.86 -16.33
N ARG A 87 -6.87 -10.80 -17.07
CA ARG A 87 -6.18 -12.00 -17.59
C ARG A 87 -5.43 -11.67 -18.87
N GLN A 88 -4.26 -12.30 -19.05
CA GLN A 88 -3.49 -12.17 -20.29
C GLN A 88 -4.21 -12.76 -21.50
N LYS A 89 -5.00 -13.83 -21.29
CA LYS A 89 -5.78 -14.50 -22.33
C LYS A 89 -7.26 -14.41 -21.98
N TYR A 90 -8.05 -13.96 -22.94
CA TYR A 90 -9.49 -13.92 -22.84
C TYR A 90 -10.08 -15.28 -23.28
N ASP A 91 -10.70 -15.97 -22.34
CA ASP A 91 -11.50 -17.17 -22.53
C ASP A 91 -12.97 -16.78 -22.79
N GLU A 92 -13.37 -16.91 -24.06
CA GLU A 92 -14.74 -16.65 -24.51
C GLU A 92 -15.75 -17.64 -23.93
N GLY A 93 -15.38 -18.92 -23.76
CA GLY A 93 -16.30 -19.94 -23.24
C GLY A 93 -16.71 -19.65 -21.79
N SER A 94 -15.73 -19.31 -20.95
CA SER A 94 -15.97 -18.88 -19.58
C SER A 94 -16.79 -17.60 -19.51
N TRP A 95 -16.58 -16.64 -20.43
CA TRP A 95 -17.38 -15.42 -20.48
C TRP A 95 -18.83 -15.71 -20.90
N GLN A 96 -19.04 -16.51 -21.94
CA GLN A 96 -20.39 -16.88 -22.40
C GLN A 96 -21.18 -17.63 -21.32
N HIS A 97 -20.50 -18.49 -20.57
CA HIS A 97 -21.09 -19.14 -19.40
C HIS A 97 -21.57 -18.13 -18.35
N LEU A 98 -20.73 -17.15 -17.99
CA LEU A 98 -21.06 -16.10 -17.02
C LEU A 98 -22.16 -15.15 -17.54
N VAL A 99 -22.04 -14.63 -18.75
CA VAL A 99 -22.96 -13.63 -19.33
C VAL A 99 -24.38 -14.19 -19.45
N SER A 100 -24.52 -15.50 -19.76
CA SER A 100 -25.81 -16.19 -19.85
C SER A 100 -26.59 -16.24 -18.52
N ARG A 101 -25.91 -15.99 -17.39
CA ARG A 101 -26.46 -15.97 -16.03
C ARG A 101 -26.56 -14.55 -15.44
N LEU A 102 -26.30 -13.52 -16.26
CA LEU A 102 -26.55 -12.14 -15.88
C LEU A 102 -28.01 -11.77 -16.15
N TYR A 103 -28.63 -11.11 -15.19
CA TYR A 103 -29.99 -10.60 -15.26
C TYR A 103 -29.99 -9.14 -14.80
N TYR A 104 -31.00 -8.38 -15.21
CA TYR A 104 -31.11 -6.98 -14.82
C TYR A 104 -32.55 -6.59 -14.52
N THR A 105 -32.75 -5.75 -13.51
CA THR A 105 -34.03 -5.09 -13.24
C THR A 105 -33.81 -3.60 -12.97
N PRO A 106 -34.50 -2.69 -13.68
CA PRO A 106 -34.43 -1.27 -13.38
C PRO A 106 -35.20 -0.95 -12.10
N GLY A 107 -34.62 -0.09 -11.26
CA GLY A 107 -35.26 0.28 -10.00
C GLY A 107 -34.60 1.46 -9.31
N ASN A 108 -35.42 2.37 -8.81
CA ASN A 108 -34.99 3.37 -7.84
C ASN A 108 -34.91 2.71 -6.46
N PHE A 109 -33.82 2.94 -5.73
CA PHE A 109 -33.60 2.33 -4.41
C PHE A 109 -34.61 2.79 -3.35
N SER A 110 -35.35 3.88 -3.58
CA SER A 110 -36.44 4.33 -2.71
C SER A 110 -37.83 3.81 -3.11
N ASP A 111 -37.95 3.06 -4.20
CA ASP A 111 -39.23 2.56 -4.71
C ASP A 111 -39.51 1.13 -4.20
N PRO A 112 -40.50 0.91 -3.31
CA PRO A 112 -40.84 -0.41 -2.81
C PRO A 112 -41.24 -1.40 -3.92
N GLU A 113 -41.82 -0.91 -5.03
CA GLU A 113 -42.19 -1.76 -6.17
C GLU A 113 -40.97 -2.44 -6.79
N ALA A 114 -39.82 -1.75 -6.81
CA ALA A 114 -38.56 -2.31 -7.32
C ALA A 114 -38.12 -3.53 -6.52
N TYR A 115 -38.29 -3.51 -5.19
CA TYR A 115 -37.93 -4.63 -4.32
C TYR A 115 -38.87 -5.82 -4.46
N ARG A 116 -40.16 -5.58 -4.75
CA ARG A 116 -41.07 -6.69 -5.08
C ARG A 116 -40.70 -7.36 -6.39
N ARG A 117 -40.44 -6.57 -7.45
CA ARG A 117 -39.96 -7.12 -8.74
C ARG A 117 -38.66 -7.90 -8.55
N LEU A 118 -37.75 -7.40 -7.71
CA LEU A 118 -36.52 -8.09 -7.35
C LEU A 118 -36.82 -9.42 -6.64
N ALA A 119 -37.74 -9.45 -5.67
CA ALA A 119 -38.13 -10.68 -4.97
C ALA A 119 -38.74 -11.73 -5.90
N GLU A 120 -39.61 -11.33 -6.82
CA GLU A 120 -40.17 -12.21 -7.85
C GLU A 120 -39.07 -12.78 -8.77
N LEU A 121 -38.13 -11.93 -9.21
CA LEU A 121 -37.01 -12.37 -10.05
C LEU A 121 -36.07 -13.32 -9.29
N VAL A 122 -35.74 -13.01 -8.04
CA VAL A 122 -34.91 -13.87 -7.18
C VAL A 122 -35.57 -15.24 -6.99
N ALA A 123 -36.88 -15.29 -6.69
CA ALA A 123 -37.59 -16.56 -6.53
C ALA A 123 -37.59 -17.38 -7.83
N LYS A 124 -37.81 -16.74 -8.97
CA LYS A 124 -37.74 -17.39 -10.30
C LYS A 124 -36.35 -17.99 -10.57
N LEU A 125 -35.29 -17.23 -10.32
CA LEU A 125 -33.92 -17.66 -10.61
C LEU A 125 -33.42 -18.71 -9.60
N ASP A 126 -33.84 -18.64 -8.34
CA ASP A 126 -33.52 -19.65 -7.32
C ASP A 126 -34.11 -21.01 -7.71
N ALA A 127 -35.33 -21.02 -8.23
CA ALA A 127 -35.97 -22.23 -8.76
C ALA A 127 -35.29 -22.74 -10.05
N GLN A 128 -34.86 -21.84 -10.94
CA GLN A 128 -34.22 -22.20 -12.21
C GLN A 128 -32.81 -22.77 -12.01
N TYR A 129 -32.00 -22.14 -11.16
CA TYR A 129 -30.58 -22.48 -10.97
C TYR A 129 -30.32 -23.34 -9.73
N GLN A 130 -31.34 -23.58 -8.90
CA GLN A 130 -31.23 -24.38 -7.67
C GLN A 130 -30.20 -23.81 -6.69
N ALA A 131 -30.21 -22.48 -6.49
CA ALA A 131 -29.25 -21.78 -5.64
C ALA A 131 -29.46 -21.99 -4.12
N GLY A 132 -30.43 -22.83 -3.74
CA GLY A 132 -30.65 -23.26 -2.36
C GLY A 132 -31.17 -22.17 -1.42
N GLY A 133 -31.65 -21.04 -1.96
CA GLY A 133 -32.08 -19.89 -1.19
C GLY A 133 -30.94 -18.99 -0.68
N ASN A 134 -29.70 -19.25 -1.05
CA ASN A 134 -28.57 -18.43 -0.65
C ASN A 134 -28.51 -17.13 -1.48
N ILE A 135 -28.38 -15.98 -0.82
CA ILE A 135 -28.30 -14.68 -1.50
C ILE A 135 -27.16 -13.82 -0.95
N ILE A 136 -26.38 -13.24 -1.86
CA ILE A 136 -25.47 -12.13 -1.59
C ILE A 136 -26.06 -10.85 -2.14
N PHE A 137 -26.23 -9.82 -1.30
CA PHE A 137 -26.50 -8.46 -1.76
C PHE A 137 -25.22 -7.64 -1.72
N TYR A 138 -24.72 -7.23 -2.88
CA TYR A 138 -23.56 -6.35 -3.01
C TYR A 138 -24.02 -4.91 -3.18
N MET A 139 -23.70 -4.05 -2.22
CA MET A 139 -24.01 -2.63 -2.25
C MET A 139 -22.88 -1.84 -2.93
N ALA A 140 -22.81 -1.87 -4.26
CA ALA A 140 -21.89 -1.05 -5.06
C ALA A 140 -22.45 0.38 -5.25
N THR A 141 -22.88 0.98 -4.14
CA THR A 141 -23.57 2.27 -4.07
C THR A 141 -22.93 3.17 -3.02
N PRO A 142 -23.22 4.48 -3.00
CA PRO A 142 -22.73 5.36 -1.94
C PRO A 142 -23.25 4.97 -0.55
N PRO A 143 -22.49 5.20 0.54
CA PRO A 143 -22.91 4.80 1.89
C PRO A 143 -24.22 5.41 2.38
N SER A 144 -24.60 6.58 1.84
CA SER A 144 -25.85 7.28 2.20
C SER A 144 -27.11 6.47 1.92
N VAL A 145 -27.06 5.48 1.01
CA VAL A 145 -28.22 4.65 0.66
C VAL A 145 -28.20 3.25 1.30
N PHE A 146 -27.14 2.88 2.03
CA PHE A 146 -27.02 1.53 2.63
C PHE A 146 -28.16 1.23 3.60
N GLY A 147 -28.52 2.19 4.46
CA GLY A 147 -29.64 2.05 5.39
C GLY A 147 -30.99 1.91 4.68
N LEU A 148 -31.23 2.72 3.64
CA LEU A 148 -32.45 2.68 2.82
C LEU A 148 -32.61 1.31 2.13
N ILE A 149 -31.58 0.86 1.43
CA ILE A 149 -31.58 -0.43 0.73
C ILE A 149 -31.79 -1.57 1.73
N SER A 150 -31.10 -1.52 2.88
CA SER A 150 -31.24 -2.52 3.95
C SER A 150 -32.67 -2.59 4.51
N GLY A 151 -33.30 -1.44 4.72
CA GLY A 151 -34.68 -1.35 5.20
C GLY A 151 -35.67 -2.02 4.24
N HIS A 152 -35.61 -1.65 2.96
CA HIS A 152 -36.51 -2.22 1.95
C HIS A 152 -36.24 -3.69 1.66
N LEU A 153 -34.98 -4.15 1.69
CA LEU A 153 -34.67 -5.58 1.59
C LEU A 153 -35.26 -6.37 2.76
N ASN A 154 -35.21 -5.82 3.97
CA ASN A 154 -35.82 -6.44 5.14
C ASN A 154 -37.36 -6.47 5.02
N GLU A 155 -38.00 -5.38 4.56
CA GLU A 155 -39.44 -5.32 4.29
C GLU A 155 -39.89 -6.30 3.20
N ALA A 156 -39.06 -6.50 2.18
CA ALA A 156 -39.28 -7.49 1.12
C ALA A 156 -39.03 -8.95 1.58
N GLY A 157 -38.70 -9.18 2.85
CA GLY A 157 -38.60 -10.51 3.45
C GLY A 157 -37.23 -11.19 3.31
N PHE A 158 -36.18 -10.49 2.87
CA PHE A 158 -34.87 -11.10 2.65
C PHE A 158 -34.05 -11.36 3.92
N LYS A 159 -34.40 -10.76 5.07
CA LYS A 159 -33.63 -10.94 6.33
C LYS A 159 -33.69 -12.36 6.88
N LYS A 160 -34.89 -12.92 6.97
CA LYS A 160 -35.17 -14.24 7.56
C LYS A 160 -35.78 -15.11 6.48
N ARG A 161 -34.94 -15.91 5.82
CA ARG A 161 -35.39 -16.90 4.83
C ARG A 161 -35.66 -18.23 5.50
N GLU A 162 -36.65 -18.96 4.98
CA GLU A 162 -36.96 -20.33 5.40
C GLU A 162 -35.84 -21.31 5.02
N LYS A 163 -35.11 -21.02 3.95
CA LYS A 163 -33.98 -21.82 3.43
C LYS A 163 -32.86 -20.90 2.96
N GLY A 164 -31.63 -21.37 3.16
CA GLY A 164 -30.41 -20.66 2.76
C GLY A 164 -30.03 -19.50 3.67
N TRP A 165 -28.89 -18.90 3.38
CA TRP A 165 -28.37 -17.73 4.09
C TRP A 165 -28.55 -16.45 3.27
N THR A 166 -28.43 -15.30 3.95
CA THR A 166 -28.39 -13.98 3.30
C THR A 166 -27.22 -13.20 3.84
N ARG A 167 -26.35 -12.71 2.94
CA ARG A 167 -25.13 -11.97 3.26
C ARG A 167 -25.15 -10.64 2.51
N ILE A 168 -24.67 -9.59 3.16
CA ILE A 168 -24.65 -8.21 2.66
C ILE A 168 -23.21 -7.76 2.58
N ILE A 169 -22.75 -7.44 1.38
CA ILE A 169 -21.46 -6.83 1.14
C ILE A 169 -21.65 -5.33 1.04
N VAL A 170 -20.90 -4.57 1.85
CA VAL A 170 -20.91 -3.10 1.84
C VAL A 170 -19.51 -2.57 1.55
N GLU A 171 -19.46 -1.53 0.73
CA GLU A 171 -18.22 -0.83 0.35
C GLU A 171 -17.84 0.29 1.32
N LYS A 172 -16.56 0.64 1.30
CA LYS A 172 -16.06 1.84 1.98
C LYS A 172 -16.58 3.12 1.28
N PRO A 173 -16.70 4.26 1.98
CA PRO A 173 -16.29 4.52 3.37
C PRO A 173 -17.33 4.13 4.44
N PHE A 174 -16.85 3.60 5.57
CA PHE A 174 -17.68 3.27 6.74
C PHE A 174 -17.75 4.45 7.71
N GLY A 175 -18.53 5.46 7.34
CA GLY A 175 -18.56 6.75 8.02
C GLY A 175 -17.42 7.68 7.57
N HIS A 176 -17.47 8.92 8.03
CA HIS A 176 -16.45 9.96 7.80
C HIS A 176 -15.83 10.49 9.10
N ASP A 177 -16.34 10.02 10.24
CA ASP A 177 -15.90 10.26 11.60
C ASP A 177 -16.49 9.16 12.51
N LEU A 178 -16.10 9.14 13.79
CA LEU A 178 -16.60 8.14 14.73
C LEU A 178 -18.15 8.18 14.88
N PRO A 179 -18.81 9.34 15.08
CA PRO A 179 -20.27 9.38 15.21
C PRO A 179 -21.03 8.87 13.97
N SER A 180 -20.59 9.23 12.77
CA SER A 180 -21.20 8.77 11.52
C SER A 180 -20.99 7.28 11.28
N ALA A 181 -19.83 6.72 11.68
CA ALA A 181 -19.58 5.29 11.62
C ALA A 181 -20.50 4.50 12.55
N ILE A 182 -20.65 4.95 13.81
CA ILE A 182 -21.60 4.38 14.78
C ILE A 182 -23.03 4.45 14.24
N LYS A 183 -23.43 5.60 13.67
CA LYS A 183 -24.76 5.79 13.09
C LYS A 183 -25.01 4.83 11.92
N LEU A 184 -24.10 4.75 10.96
CA LEU A 184 -24.22 3.85 9.81
C LEU A 184 -24.30 2.39 10.26
N ASN A 185 -23.48 2.02 11.24
CA ASN A 185 -23.49 0.69 11.82
C ASN A 185 -24.85 0.37 12.49
N GLY A 186 -25.39 1.30 13.28
CA GLY A 186 -26.72 1.15 13.87
C GLY A 186 -27.83 0.97 12.83
N GLN A 187 -27.76 1.69 11.71
CA GLN A 187 -28.70 1.52 10.60
C GLN A 187 -28.63 0.12 9.96
N LEU A 188 -27.43 -0.41 9.76
CA LEU A 188 -27.27 -1.77 9.22
C LEU A 188 -27.74 -2.84 10.22
N LEU A 189 -27.35 -2.72 11.49
CA LEU A 189 -27.69 -3.69 12.54
C LEU A 189 -29.18 -3.69 12.91
N ALA A 190 -29.91 -2.61 12.65
CA ALA A 190 -31.37 -2.61 12.74
C ALA A 190 -32.00 -3.65 11.79
N HIS A 191 -31.39 -3.88 10.63
CA HIS A 191 -31.91 -4.73 9.57
C HIS A 191 -31.17 -6.06 9.41
N TRP A 192 -29.93 -6.19 9.88
CA TRP A 192 -29.11 -7.39 9.69
C TRP A 192 -28.42 -7.82 10.99
N SER A 193 -28.06 -9.10 11.10
CA SER A 193 -27.14 -9.54 12.15
C SER A 193 -25.69 -9.35 11.70
N GLU A 194 -24.75 -9.19 12.63
CA GLU A 194 -23.34 -8.93 12.29
C GLU A 194 -22.71 -10.06 11.46
N SER A 195 -23.14 -11.32 11.66
CA SER A 195 -22.70 -12.46 10.85
C SER A 195 -23.17 -12.41 9.39
N GLN A 196 -24.12 -11.52 9.06
CA GLN A 196 -24.59 -11.31 7.70
C GLN A 196 -23.88 -10.14 7.01
N ILE A 197 -23.09 -9.33 7.71
CA ILE A 197 -22.50 -8.10 7.17
C ILE A 197 -21.02 -8.32 6.85
N TYR A 198 -20.66 -8.04 5.59
CA TYR A 198 -19.34 -8.23 5.00
C TYR A 198 -18.81 -6.86 4.56
N ARG A 199 -18.09 -6.18 5.45
CA ARG A 199 -17.51 -4.85 5.20
C ARG A 199 -16.18 -4.98 4.46
N ILE A 200 -16.14 -4.52 3.21
CA ILE A 200 -14.96 -4.66 2.35
C ILE A 200 -13.86 -3.68 2.74
N ASP A 201 -12.66 -4.23 2.85
CA ASP A 201 -11.41 -3.52 2.64
C ASP A 201 -10.57 -4.32 1.63
N HIS A 202 -10.45 -3.79 0.41
CA HIS A 202 -9.77 -4.50 -0.68
C HIS A 202 -8.27 -4.78 -0.42
N TYR A 203 -7.61 -4.11 0.54
CA TYR A 203 -6.24 -4.47 0.91
C TYR A 203 -6.19 -5.85 1.58
N LEU A 204 -7.26 -6.26 2.28
CA LEU A 204 -7.33 -7.58 2.91
C LEU A 204 -7.48 -8.72 1.90
N GLY A 205 -7.97 -8.41 0.69
CA GLY A 205 -7.99 -9.36 -0.43
C GLY A 205 -6.63 -9.57 -1.09
N LYS A 206 -5.59 -8.78 -0.75
CA LYS A 206 -4.26 -8.93 -1.35
C LYS A 206 -3.52 -10.11 -0.73
N GLU A 207 -2.98 -10.97 -1.58
CA GLU A 207 -2.23 -12.18 -1.20
C GLU A 207 -1.11 -11.87 -0.19
N THR A 208 -0.34 -10.80 -0.43
CA THR A 208 0.77 -10.38 0.42
C THR A 208 0.34 -9.88 1.79
N VAL A 209 -0.88 -9.32 1.92
CA VAL A 209 -1.45 -8.93 3.22
C VAL A 209 -1.92 -10.15 3.99
N GLN A 210 -2.55 -11.11 3.32
CA GLN A 210 -2.95 -12.38 3.93
C GLN A 210 -1.73 -13.18 4.41
N ASN A 211 -0.63 -13.13 3.65
CA ASN A 211 0.62 -13.80 4.01
C ASN A 211 1.27 -13.24 5.29
N LEU A 212 0.87 -12.06 5.79
CA LEU A 212 1.33 -11.59 7.11
C LEU A 212 0.93 -12.57 8.22
N LEU A 213 -0.28 -13.14 8.16
CA LEU A 213 -0.75 -14.15 9.10
C LEU A 213 0.01 -15.46 8.95
N ALA A 214 0.11 -15.95 7.71
CA ALA A 214 0.79 -17.20 7.41
C ALA A 214 2.26 -17.12 7.83
N PHE A 215 2.94 -16.02 7.51
CA PHE A 215 4.33 -15.79 7.90
C PHE A 215 4.50 -15.81 9.41
N ARG A 216 3.71 -15.05 10.16
CA ARG A 216 3.86 -14.95 11.62
C ARG A 216 3.63 -16.26 12.35
N PHE A 217 2.57 -16.98 11.99
CA PHE A 217 2.10 -18.12 12.79
C PHE A 217 2.48 -19.49 12.24
N SER A 218 3.08 -19.59 11.05
CA SER A 218 3.67 -20.85 10.54
C SER A 218 5.18 -20.98 10.78
N ASN A 219 5.87 -19.89 11.10
CA ASN A 219 7.32 -19.88 11.23
C ASN A 219 7.76 -19.71 12.69
N GLY A 220 8.04 -20.84 13.35
CA GLY A 220 8.45 -20.87 14.76
C GLY A 220 9.71 -20.06 15.09
N ILE A 221 10.54 -19.73 14.10
CA ILE A 221 11.74 -18.90 14.28
C ILE A 221 11.43 -17.41 14.51
N PHE A 222 10.30 -16.89 13.99
CA PHE A 222 10.00 -15.46 14.00
C PHE A 222 9.12 -15.03 15.17
N GLU A 223 8.15 -15.86 15.60
CA GLU A 223 7.23 -15.50 16.69
C GLU A 223 7.95 -15.14 18.02
N PRO A 224 9.03 -15.84 18.44
CA PRO A 224 9.80 -15.44 19.64
C PRO A 224 10.46 -14.05 19.52
N LEU A 225 10.73 -13.59 18.31
CA LEU A 225 11.32 -12.28 18.02
C LEU A 225 10.25 -11.18 17.90
N TRP A 226 8.96 -11.52 17.97
CA TRP A 226 7.86 -10.63 17.61
C TRP A 226 7.31 -9.82 18.80
N ASN A 227 8.20 -9.13 19.52
CA ASN A 227 7.85 -8.40 20.74
C ASN A 227 8.86 -7.28 21.07
N LYS A 228 8.53 -6.46 22.07
CA LYS A 228 9.33 -5.34 22.56
C LYS A 228 10.75 -5.67 23.00
N HIS A 229 11.09 -6.94 23.29
CA HIS A 229 12.46 -7.30 23.64
C HIS A 229 13.38 -7.39 22.43
N HIS A 230 12.83 -7.62 21.24
CA HIS A 230 13.59 -7.86 20.02
C HIS A 230 13.31 -6.84 18.92
N VAL A 231 12.08 -6.31 18.84
CA VAL A 231 11.71 -5.25 17.88
C VAL A 231 12.06 -3.89 18.47
N ASP A 232 12.73 -3.06 17.68
CA ASP A 232 12.99 -1.65 18.00
C ASP A 232 11.81 -0.77 17.58
N HIS A 233 11.35 -0.91 16.33
CA HIS A 233 10.20 -0.18 15.79
C HIS A 233 9.66 -0.85 14.52
N ILE A 234 8.48 -0.40 14.10
CA ILE A 234 7.83 -0.85 12.87
C ILE A 234 7.49 0.35 12.00
N GLN A 235 7.67 0.24 10.69
CA GLN A 235 7.30 1.26 9.71
C GLN A 235 6.31 0.69 8.70
N PHE A 236 5.21 1.40 8.44
CA PHE A 236 4.30 1.14 7.33
C PHE A 236 4.36 2.31 6.37
N THR A 237 4.65 2.04 5.11
CA THR A 237 4.66 3.03 4.03
C THR A 237 3.62 2.63 3.00
N VAL A 238 2.72 3.56 2.65
CA VAL A 238 1.82 3.43 1.49
C VAL A 238 1.92 4.68 0.62
N SER A 239 2.76 4.61 -0.41
CA SER A 239 3.02 5.73 -1.32
C SER A 239 2.35 5.53 -2.68
N GLU A 240 1.83 6.62 -3.24
CA GLU A 240 1.21 6.65 -4.57
C GLU A 240 1.86 7.72 -5.45
N THR A 241 2.19 7.37 -6.70
CA THR A 241 2.67 8.35 -7.69
C THR A 241 1.55 9.19 -8.29
N VAL A 242 0.31 8.70 -8.24
CA VAL A 242 -0.87 9.40 -8.75
C VAL A 242 -1.26 10.54 -7.81
N GLY A 243 -1.77 11.63 -8.40
CA GLY A 243 -2.34 12.75 -7.64
C GLY A 243 -3.79 12.48 -7.26
N VAL A 244 -4.57 13.53 -7.04
CA VAL A 244 -6.03 13.40 -6.86
C VAL A 244 -6.75 13.14 -8.18
N GLU A 245 -6.16 13.57 -9.30
CA GLU A 245 -6.70 13.42 -10.66
C GLU A 245 -8.15 13.99 -10.74
N GLY A 246 -9.01 13.43 -11.58
CA GLY A 246 -10.41 13.87 -11.74
C GLY A 246 -11.33 13.61 -10.54
N ARG A 247 -10.78 13.38 -9.33
CA ARG A 247 -11.53 13.10 -8.10
C ARG A 247 -11.43 14.21 -7.06
N GLY A 248 -11.03 15.41 -7.45
CA GLY A 248 -10.85 16.59 -6.58
C GLY A 248 -12.02 16.79 -5.61
N LYS A 249 -13.24 16.93 -6.14
CA LYS A 249 -14.46 17.16 -5.35
C LYS A 249 -14.69 16.14 -4.24
N TYR A 250 -14.45 14.86 -4.53
CA TYR A 250 -14.63 13.78 -3.56
C TYR A 250 -13.49 13.79 -2.54
N TYR A 251 -12.25 13.81 -3.02
CA TYR A 251 -11.07 13.69 -2.16
C TYR A 251 -10.94 14.85 -1.19
N ASP A 252 -11.39 16.05 -1.59
CA ASP A 252 -11.34 17.25 -0.76
C ASP A 252 -12.23 17.17 0.50
N THR A 253 -13.10 16.18 0.58
CA THR A 253 -13.91 15.89 1.78
C THR A 253 -13.36 14.72 2.60
N VAL A 254 -12.39 13.97 2.05
CA VAL A 254 -11.91 12.70 2.61
C VAL A 254 -10.51 12.89 3.21
N GLY A 255 -9.54 13.34 2.40
CA GLY A 255 -8.13 13.44 2.79
C GLY A 255 -7.44 12.08 2.99
N VAL A 256 -6.10 12.07 3.05
CA VAL A 256 -5.34 10.81 3.11
C VAL A 256 -5.57 10.05 4.42
N LEU A 257 -5.91 10.73 5.52
CA LEU A 257 -6.16 10.05 6.79
C LEU A 257 -7.36 9.10 6.69
N ARG A 258 -8.47 9.55 6.06
CA ARG A 258 -9.66 8.71 5.86
C ARG A 258 -9.51 7.74 4.69
N ASP A 259 -8.82 8.15 3.62
CA ASP A 259 -8.69 7.34 2.42
C ASP A 259 -7.81 6.10 2.63
N MET A 260 -6.73 6.25 3.43
CA MET A 260 -5.64 5.26 3.52
C MET A 260 -5.30 4.82 4.95
N ILE A 261 -5.15 5.76 5.90
CA ILE A 261 -4.64 5.44 7.23
C ILE A 261 -5.70 4.72 8.07
N GLN A 262 -6.90 5.31 8.18
CA GLN A 262 -7.98 4.84 9.03
C GLN A 262 -8.45 3.41 8.69
N ASN A 263 -8.37 3.03 7.41
CA ASN A 263 -8.78 1.72 6.93
C ASN A 263 -7.57 0.80 6.69
N HIS A 264 -6.95 0.88 5.52
CA HIS A 264 -5.96 -0.05 4.99
C HIS A 264 -4.76 -0.21 5.92
N MET A 265 -4.19 0.90 6.40
CA MET A 265 -3.01 0.85 7.24
C MET A 265 -3.32 0.32 8.64
N PHE A 266 -4.46 0.70 9.23
CA PHE A 266 -4.88 0.13 10.52
C PHE A 266 -5.23 -1.36 10.42
N GLN A 267 -5.76 -1.82 9.29
CA GLN A 267 -5.96 -3.25 9.07
C GLN A 267 -4.64 -4.03 8.95
N MET A 268 -3.66 -3.50 8.20
CA MET A 268 -2.33 -4.10 8.11
C MET A 268 -1.61 -4.09 9.47
N LEU A 269 -1.77 -2.99 10.23
CA LEU A 269 -1.29 -2.87 11.61
C LEU A 269 -1.88 -3.98 12.49
N ALA A 270 -3.20 -4.16 12.45
CA ALA A 270 -3.89 -5.18 13.23
C ALA A 270 -3.36 -6.58 12.89
N TYR A 271 -3.20 -6.93 11.61
CA TYR A 271 -2.65 -8.23 11.23
C TYR A 271 -1.20 -8.46 11.70
N LEU A 272 -0.35 -7.46 11.52
CA LEU A 272 1.06 -7.58 11.86
C LEU A 272 1.30 -7.67 13.37
N CYS A 273 0.50 -6.96 14.17
CA CYS A 273 0.80 -6.76 15.59
C CYS A 273 -0.12 -7.56 16.53
N MET A 274 -1.20 -8.20 16.06
CA MET A 274 -2.14 -8.91 16.94
C MET A 274 -1.49 -10.12 17.63
N GLU A 275 -2.09 -10.62 18.70
CA GLU A 275 -1.65 -11.87 19.32
C GLU A 275 -1.94 -13.08 18.42
N ALA A 276 -1.34 -14.22 18.74
CA ALA A 276 -1.66 -15.48 18.08
C ALA A 276 -3.13 -15.87 18.38
N PRO A 277 -3.97 -16.03 17.35
CA PRO A 277 -5.36 -16.42 17.57
C PRO A 277 -5.42 -17.90 17.98
N ALA A 278 -6.45 -18.26 18.76
CA ALA A 278 -6.63 -19.65 19.21
C ALA A 278 -6.90 -20.65 18.06
N SER A 279 -7.32 -20.15 16.90
CA SER A 279 -7.54 -20.94 15.68
C SER A 279 -7.61 -20.03 14.46
N PHE A 280 -7.69 -20.62 13.27
CA PHE A 280 -7.94 -19.88 12.02
C PHE A 280 -9.43 -19.61 11.74
N LYS A 281 -10.32 -19.81 12.73
CA LYS A 281 -11.74 -19.46 12.57
C LYS A 281 -11.89 -17.93 12.43
N PRO A 282 -12.85 -17.44 11.64
CA PRO A 282 -12.99 -16.00 11.37
C PRO A 282 -13.06 -15.15 12.64
N ASP A 283 -13.86 -15.54 13.63
CA ASP A 283 -13.99 -14.79 14.87
C ASP A 283 -12.74 -14.84 15.76
N ALA A 284 -11.96 -15.93 15.74
CA ALA A 284 -10.73 -15.98 16.51
C ALA A 284 -9.72 -14.94 16.01
N ILE A 285 -9.61 -14.77 14.69
CA ILE A 285 -8.76 -13.75 14.06
C ILE A 285 -9.32 -12.36 14.30
N ARG A 286 -10.63 -12.15 14.04
CA ARG A 286 -11.28 -10.83 14.22
C ARG A 286 -11.21 -10.33 15.66
N ASN A 287 -11.32 -11.23 16.64
CA ASN A 287 -11.18 -10.90 18.07
C ASN A 287 -9.77 -10.35 18.39
N GLU A 288 -8.70 -11.00 17.93
CA GLU A 288 -7.34 -10.50 18.19
C GLU A 288 -7.04 -9.20 17.45
N LYS A 289 -7.62 -8.98 16.26
CA LYS A 289 -7.54 -7.69 15.55
C LYS A 289 -8.23 -6.57 16.32
N ALA A 290 -9.45 -6.80 16.79
CA ALA A 290 -10.22 -5.82 17.56
C ALA A 290 -9.52 -5.48 18.89
N LYS A 291 -9.07 -6.51 19.62
CA LYS A 291 -8.30 -6.36 20.86
C LYS A 291 -7.01 -5.56 20.68
N LEU A 292 -6.29 -5.76 19.57
CA LEU A 292 -5.14 -4.93 19.25
C LEU A 292 -5.55 -3.47 19.05
N MET A 293 -6.55 -3.22 18.19
CA MET A 293 -6.93 -1.85 17.85
C MET A 293 -7.49 -1.07 19.04
N ASP A 294 -8.12 -1.77 19.99
CA ASP A 294 -8.51 -1.19 21.28
C ASP A 294 -7.28 -0.78 22.13
N ALA A 295 -6.22 -1.58 22.11
CA ALA A 295 -4.95 -1.27 22.78
C ALA A 295 -4.10 -0.18 22.09
N VAL A 296 -4.46 0.28 20.88
CA VAL A 296 -3.78 1.43 20.28
C VAL A 296 -4.12 2.68 21.08
N ARG A 297 -3.08 3.41 21.50
CA ARG A 297 -3.21 4.61 22.32
C ARG A 297 -3.92 5.72 21.55
N VAL A 298 -4.97 6.27 22.14
CA VAL A 298 -5.67 7.46 21.63
C VAL A 298 -4.87 8.68 22.04
N MET A 299 -4.45 9.48 21.06
CA MET A 299 -3.62 10.66 21.31
C MET A 299 -4.42 11.82 21.90
N THR A 300 -3.84 12.50 22.87
CA THR A 300 -4.24 13.84 23.27
C THR A 300 -3.90 14.87 22.19
N PRO A 301 -4.52 16.07 22.17
CA PRO A 301 -4.17 17.11 21.19
C PRO A 301 -2.68 17.50 21.18
N ALA A 302 -2.03 17.51 22.35
CA ALA A 302 -0.60 17.78 22.46
C ALA A 302 0.25 16.65 21.84
N GLU A 303 -0.15 15.39 22.04
CA GLU A 303 0.51 14.26 21.40
C GLU A 303 0.30 14.25 19.89
N VAL A 304 -0.87 14.65 19.38
CA VAL A 304 -1.10 14.79 17.94
C VAL A 304 -0.14 15.82 17.34
N ALA A 305 0.00 17.00 17.96
CA ALA A 305 0.92 18.03 17.49
C ALA A 305 2.38 17.57 17.43
N LEU A 306 2.78 16.66 18.32
CA LEU A 306 4.14 16.14 18.38
C LEU A 306 4.35 14.92 17.46
N ASN A 307 3.37 14.04 17.35
CA ASN A 307 3.51 12.70 16.78
C ASN A 307 2.84 12.52 15.42
N VAL A 308 2.24 13.58 14.87
CA VAL A 308 1.51 13.53 13.59
C VAL A 308 1.93 14.69 12.69
N VAL A 309 2.19 14.37 11.44
CA VAL A 309 2.54 15.31 10.37
C VAL A 309 1.47 15.23 9.30
N ARG A 310 1.01 16.39 8.82
CA ARG A 310 0.13 16.51 7.66
C ARG A 310 0.82 17.28 6.53
N GLY A 311 0.52 16.94 5.29
CA GLY A 311 1.08 17.59 4.12
C GLY A 311 0.08 17.72 2.96
N GLN A 312 0.35 18.67 2.08
CA GLN A 312 -0.38 18.88 0.84
C GLN A 312 0.61 19.14 -0.30
N TYR A 313 0.48 18.38 -1.40
CA TYR A 313 1.39 18.53 -2.54
C TYR A 313 1.16 19.85 -3.28
N GLY A 314 2.26 20.52 -3.60
CA GLY A 314 2.32 21.68 -4.49
C GLY A 314 2.78 21.29 -5.90
N PRO A 315 2.90 22.27 -6.80
CA PRO A 315 3.35 22.03 -8.16
C PRO A 315 4.67 21.29 -8.21
N GLY A 316 4.79 20.39 -9.19
CA GLY A 316 5.93 19.51 -9.27
C GLY A 316 6.06 18.73 -10.57
N ARG A 317 6.87 17.68 -10.54
CA ARG A 317 7.24 16.81 -11.66
C ARG A 317 7.40 15.39 -11.10
N LYS A 318 6.79 14.38 -11.69
CA LYS A 318 6.94 13.00 -11.20
C LYS A 318 8.26 12.40 -11.68
N ALA A 319 8.62 11.23 -11.15
CA ALA A 319 9.83 10.50 -11.55
C ALA A 319 9.88 10.14 -13.05
N ASP A 320 8.73 10.09 -13.72
CA ASP A 320 8.61 9.88 -15.18
C ASP A 320 8.75 11.17 -16.01
N GLY A 321 8.99 12.31 -15.35
CA GLY A 321 9.09 13.62 -15.98
C GLY A 321 7.74 14.35 -16.12
N THR A 322 6.61 13.79 -15.71
CA THR A 322 5.28 14.42 -15.86
C THR A 322 5.15 15.65 -14.95
N VAL A 323 4.94 16.84 -15.51
CA VAL A 323 4.63 18.05 -14.73
C VAL A 323 3.24 17.90 -14.13
N THR A 324 3.12 18.12 -12.82
CA THR A 324 1.88 17.95 -12.06
C THR A 324 1.53 19.26 -11.36
N PRO A 325 0.30 19.77 -11.48
CA PRO A 325 -0.14 20.95 -10.76
C PRO A 325 -0.17 20.72 -9.25
N GLY A 326 -0.25 21.79 -8.46
CA GLY A 326 -0.47 21.69 -7.03
C GLY A 326 -1.88 21.20 -6.71
N TYR A 327 -2.11 20.61 -5.54
CA TYR A 327 -3.42 20.07 -5.18
C TYR A 327 -4.56 21.10 -5.29
N ARG A 328 -4.33 22.34 -4.86
CA ARG A 328 -5.29 23.46 -4.94
C ARG A 328 -5.54 23.98 -6.36
N GLU A 329 -4.72 23.55 -7.32
CA GLU A 329 -4.83 23.89 -8.75
C GLU A 329 -5.50 22.77 -9.54
N GLU A 330 -5.79 21.62 -8.90
CA GLU A 330 -6.46 20.50 -9.54
C GLU A 330 -7.94 20.81 -9.80
N PRO A 331 -8.54 20.23 -10.85
CA PRO A 331 -9.97 20.40 -11.12
C PRO A 331 -10.83 19.99 -9.93
N ASP A 332 -11.86 20.79 -9.66
CA ASP A 332 -12.84 20.57 -8.60
C ASP A 332 -12.29 20.51 -7.16
N VAL A 333 -11.07 21.04 -6.92
CA VAL A 333 -10.53 21.23 -5.57
C VAL A 333 -10.73 22.69 -5.12
N ASN A 334 -11.05 22.91 -3.85
CA ASN A 334 -11.11 24.25 -3.30
C ASN A 334 -9.71 24.90 -3.33
N PRO A 335 -9.53 26.09 -3.95
CA PRO A 335 -8.24 26.80 -3.98
C PRO A 335 -7.67 27.16 -2.59
N GLN A 336 -8.51 27.14 -1.55
CA GLN A 336 -8.14 27.36 -0.16
C GLN A 336 -8.20 26.07 0.67
N SER A 337 -8.24 24.90 0.03
CA SER A 337 -8.37 23.62 0.71
C SER A 337 -7.26 23.40 1.75
N ALA A 338 -7.68 22.97 2.93
CA ALA A 338 -6.82 22.50 4.01
C ALA A 338 -6.73 20.96 4.06
N THR A 339 -7.23 20.27 3.03
CA THR A 339 -7.23 18.80 2.97
C THR A 339 -5.83 18.26 2.77
N GLU A 340 -5.46 17.31 3.62
CA GLU A 340 -4.18 16.64 3.56
C GLU A 340 -4.13 15.60 2.42
N THR A 341 -3.08 15.65 1.62
CA THR A 341 -2.74 14.62 0.61
C THR A 341 -1.57 13.75 1.05
N PHE A 342 -0.96 14.06 2.20
CA PHE A 342 0.06 13.27 2.90
C PHE A 342 -0.19 13.30 4.40
N ALA A 343 0.07 12.19 5.08
CA ALA A 343 0.13 12.14 6.53
C ALA A 343 1.15 11.11 7.01
N ALA A 344 1.85 11.43 8.11
CA ALA A 344 2.69 10.50 8.83
C ALA A 344 2.35 10.56 10.33
N CYS A 345 2.29 9.42 11.02
CA CYS A 345 2.01 9.37 12.44
C CYS A 345 2.86 8.32 13.16
N LYS A 346 3.21 8.62 14.41
CA LYS A 346 3.84 7.69 15.36
C LYS A 346 2.78 7.20 16.35
N LEU A 347 2.40 5.94 16.26
CA LEU A 347 1.48 5.28 17.17
C LEU A 347 2.21 4.48 18.24
N LEU A 348 1.52 4.23 19.35
CA LEU A 348 1.93 3.33 20.43
C LEU A 348 0.79 2.34 20.69
N ILE A 349 1.15 1.09 21.03
CA ILE A 349 0.20 0.05 21.43
C ILE A 349 0.47 -0.29 22.89
N ASP A 350 -0.53 -0.04 23.74
CA ASP A 350 -0.47 -0.19 25.19
C ASP A 350 -0.83 -1.63 25.58
N ASN A 351 0.04 -2.57 25.21
CA ASN A 351 -0.05 -3.97 25.63
C ASN A 351 1.32 -4.56 25.98
N TRP A 352 1.33 -5.74 26.60
CA TRP A 352 2.56 -6.40 27.04
C TRP A 352 3.59 -6.62 25.92
N ARG A 353 3.12 -6.94 24.71
CA ARG A 353 3.96 -7.28 23.56
C ARG A 353 4.64 -6.05 22.96
N TRP A 354 3.96 -4.91 22.88
CA TRP A 354 4.39 -3.74 22.11
C TRP A 354 4.66 -2.49 22.94
N GLU A 355 4.52 -2.55 24.26
CA GLU A 355 4.83 -1.42 25.14
C GLU A 355 6.20 -0.81 24.83
N GLY A 356 6.20 0.50 24.56
CA GLY A 356 7.40 1.28 24.24
C GLY A 356 7.94 1.12 22.82
N VAL A 357 7.38 0.23 21.99
CA VAL A 357 7.75 0.07 20.58
C VAL A 357 6.94 1.05 19.73
N PRO A 358 7.58 2.05 19.09
CA PRO A 358 6.86 2.97 18.22
C PRO A 358 6.54 2.33 16.87
N ILE A 359 5.36 2.68 16.37
CA ILE A 359 4.88 2.25 15.06
C ILE A 359 4.67 3.49 14.20
N TYR A 360 5.46 3.62 13.15
CA TYR A 360 5.38 4.74 12.24
C TYR A 360 4.54 4.36 11.03
N LEU A 361 3.52 5.15 10.73
CA LEU A 361 2.69 5.02 9.54
C LEU A 361 2.93 6.26 8.68
N ARG A 362 3.11 6.09 7.38
CA ARG A 362 3.01 7.21 6.43
C ARG A 362 2.29 6.82 5.15
N SER A 363 1.49 7.74 4.63
CA SER A 363 0.86 7.62 3.32
C SER A 363 0.74 8.96 2.64
N GLY A 364 0.79 8.97 1.32
CA GLY A 364 0.55 10.18 0.55
C GLY A 364 0.43 9.96 -0.95
N LYS A 365 -0.14 10.98 -1.59
CA LYS A 365 -0.32 11.09 -3.04
C LYS A 365 0.73 11.98 -3.67
N ALA A 366 0.89 11.81 -4.99
CA ALA A 366 1.90 12.47 -5.80
C ALA A 366 3.29 12.34 -5.15
N LEU A 367 3.67 11.13 -4.78
CA LEU A 367 4.99 10.82 -4.25
C LEU A 367 5.93 10.27 -5.33
N TRP A 368 7.23 10.19 -5.00
CA TRP A 368 8.30 9.76 -5.92
C TRP A 368 8.05 8.38 -6.53
N LYS A 369 7.64 7.42 -5.70
CA LYS A 369 7.35 6.05 -6.12
C LYS A 369 6.01 5.56 -5.60
N ARG A 370 5.48 4.54 -6.27
CA ARG A 370 4.38 3.73 -5.76
C ARG A 370 4.96 2.58 -4.95
N GLY A 371 4.46 2.38 -3.74
CA GLY A 371 4.97 1.35 -2.85
C GLY A 371 4.02 1.08 -1.71
N THR A 372 3.93 -0.17 -1.30
CA THR A 372 3.37 -0.55 0.00
C THR A 372 4.32 -1.51 0.66
N GLU A 373 4.95 -1.02 1.72
CA GLU A 373 6.00 -1.75 2.43
C GLU A 373 5.76 -1.70 3.94
N ILE A 374 6.05 -2.82 4.60
CA ILE A 374 6.07 -2.93 6.06
C ILE A 374 7.47 -3.35 6.47
N ILE A 375 8.06 -2.62 7.41
CA ILE A 375 9.44 -2.84 7.84
C ILE A 375 9.44 -3.05 9.34
N VAL A 376 9.87 -4.23 9.78
CA VAL A 376 10.11 -4.55 11.18
C VAL A 376 11.61 -4.43 11.42
N GLN A 377 12.02 -3.43 12.19
CA GLN A 377 13.43 -3.24 12.56
C GLN A 377 13.68 -3.86 13.94
N PHE A 378 14.65 -4.78 14.01
CA PHE A 378 15.07 -5.40 15.27
C PHE A 378 16.05 -4.51 16.04
N LYS A 379 16.16 -4.74 17.33
CA LYS A 379 17.14 -4.08 18.19
C LYS A 379 18.55 -4.44 17.75
N LYS A 380 19.44 -3.45 17.78
CA LYS A 380 20.84 -3.64 17.45
C LYS A 380 21.51 -4.51 18.53
N VAL A 381 22.34 -5.44 18.09
CA VAL A 381 23.12 -6.31 18.99
C VAL A 381 24.17 -5.50 19.76
N PRO A 382 24.53 -5.92 20.99
CA PRO A 382 25.67 -5.33 21.70
C PRO A 382 26.97 -5.49 20.89
N GLN A 383 27.78 -4.45 20.81
CA GLN A 383 29.01 -4.43 20.02
C GLN A 383 30.20 -5.18 20.67
N VAL A 384 30.02 -5.72 21.88
CA VAL A 384 31.12 -6.18 22.77
C VAL A 384 32.05 -7.18 22.09
N ILE A 385 31.51 -8.19 21.40
CA ILE A 385 32.32 -9.25 20.78
C ILE A 385 33.10 -8.77 19.54
N PHE A 386 32.69 -7.65 18.95
CA PHE A 386 33.31 -7.10 17.73
C PHE A 386 34.17 -5.87 18.00
N ARG A 387 34.32 -5.44 19.27
CA ARG A 387 34.94 -4.17 19.67
C ARG A 387 36.33 -3.95 19.06
N ASP A 388 37.14 -5.01 19.01
CA ASP A 388 38.51 -4.96 18.51
C ASP A 388 38.62 -5.42 17.04
N THR A 389 37.49 -5.46 16.34
CA THR A 389 37.40 -5.81 14.92
C THR A 389 36.89 -4.64 14.10
N PRO A 390 37.19 -4.58 12.79
CA PRO A 390 36.60 -3.60 11.88
C PRO A 390 35.06 -3.60 11.87
N ALA A 391 34.42 -4.69 12.30
CA ALA A 391 32.97 -4.82 12.34
C ALA A 391 32.29 -3.98 13.45
N ALA A 392 33.01 -3.54 14.49
CA ALA A 392 32.43 -2.77 15.60
C ALA A 392 31.57 -1.60 15.11
N ASN A 393 32.07 -0.88 14.10
CA ASN A 393 31.47 0.34 13.58
C ASN A 393 30.48 0.12 12.43
N THR A 394 30.32 -1.11 11.94
CA THR A 394 29.43 -1.43 10.81
C THR A 394 28.18 -2.20 11.22
N LEU A 395 28.08 -2.61 12.49
CA LEU A 395 26.90 -3.29 13.01
C LEU A 395 25.65 -2.39 12.94
N GLU A 396 24.65 -2.86 12.21
CA GLU A 396 23.32 -2.28 12.17
C GLU A 396 22.25 -3.28 12.64
N SER A 397 21.06 -2.73 12.92
CA SER A 397 19.86 -3.51 13.19
C SER A 397 19.50 -4.44 12.03
N ASN A 398 19.05 -5.65 12.35
CA ASN A 398 18.43 -6.51 11.35
C ASN A 398 17.07 -5.94 10.97
N ARG A 399 16.62 -6.23 9.74
CA ARG A 399 15.32 -5.76 9.24
C ARG A 399 14.60 -6.87 8.52
N LEU A 400 13.31 -7.00 8.77
CA LEU A 400 12.41 -7.81 7.99
C LEU A 400 11.46 -6.90 7.22
N LEU A 401 11.44 -7.03 5.90
CA LEU A 401 10.67 -6.20 4.99
C LEU A 401 9.61 -7.06 4.30
N PHE A 402 8.37 -6.63 4.37
CA PHE A 402 7.26 -7.17 3.60
C PHE A 402 6.96 -6.22 2.45
N HIS A 403 7.20 -6.68 1.23
CA HIS A 403 6.86 -5.97 0.00
C HIS A 403 5.45 -6.39 -0.41
N ILE A 404 4.46 -5.50 -0.22
CA ILE A 404 3.04 -5.80 -0.46
C ILE A 404 2.66 -5.53 -1.92
N GLN A 405 3.12 -4.40 -2.47
CA GLN A 405 2.96 -3.99 -3.88
C GLN A 405 3.95 -2.85 -4.21
N PRO A 406 4.39 -2.66 -5.46
CA PRO A 406 4.14 -3.48 -6.65
C PRO A 406 4.98 -4.77 -6.70
N ASP A 407 6.15 -4.75 -6.07
CA ASP A 407 6.94 -5.96 -5.83
C ASP A 407 6.31 -6.73 -4.66
N GLN A 408 6.14 -8.03 -4.83
CA GLN A 408 5.49 -8.91 -3.86
C GLN A 408 6.52 -9.89 -3.33
N GLY A 409 6.82 -9.82 -2.03
CA GLY A 409 7.89 -10.64 -1.47
C GLY A 409 8.23 -10.32 -0.03
N ILE A 410 9.17 -11.08 0.51
CA ILE A 410 9.69 -10.91 1.87
C ILE A 410 11.21 -10.85 1.80
N GLU A 411 11.81 -9.91 2.50
CA GLU A 411 13.26 -9.74 2.54
C GLU A 411 13.74 -9.63 3.99
N PHE A 412 14.69 -10.47 4.38
CA PHE A 412 15.36 -10.39 5.67
C PHE A 412 16.80 -9.90 5.49
N ARG A 413 17.11 -8.74 6.06
CA ARG A 413 18.43 -8.09 6.01
C ARG A 413 19.18 -8.30 7.32
N PHE A 414 20.39 -8.85 7.23
CA PHE A 414 21.26 -9.16 8.36
C PHE A 414 22.73 -9.04 7.97
N HIS A 415 23.64 -9.30 8.92
CA HIS A 415 25.08 -9.22 8.67
C HIS A 415 25.70 -10.59 8.43
N ALA A 416 26.60 -10.69 7.46
CA ALA A 416 27.44 -11.86 7.23
C ALA A 416 28.91 -11.47 7.15
N LYS A 417 29.79 -12.41 7.52
CA LYS A 417 31.24 -12.22 7.40
C LYS A 417 31.65 -12.21 5.93
N ASN A 418 32.45 -11.22 5.54
CA ASN A 418 33.10 -11.24 4.24
C ASN A 418 34.05 -12.45 4.14
N PRO A 419 34.03 -13.22 3.05
CA PRO A 419 35.06 -14.21 2.79
C PRO A 419 36.46 -13.57 2.86
N GLY A 420 37.37 -14.17 3.62
CA GLY A 420 38.71 -13.62 3.85
C GLY A 420 39.21 -13.76 5.30
N PRO A 421 40.44 -13.30 5.58
CA PRO A 421 41.08 -13.48 6.89
C PRO A 421 40.62 -12.48 7.96
N SER A 422 40.03 -11.35 7.58
CA SER A 422 39.57 -10.30 8.51
C SER A 422 38.13 -10.52 8.99
N MET A 423 37.83 -10.11 10.22
CA MET A 423 36.47 -10.11 10.78
C MET A 423 35.72 -8.85 10.34
N PHE A 424 35.40 -8.81 9.06
CA PHE A 424 34.61 -7.73 8.47
C PHE A 424 33.19 -8.23 8.19
N LEU A 425 32.18 -7.47 8.61
CA LEU A 425 30.78 -7.79 8.39
C LEU A 425 30.19 -6.89 7.30
N GLN A 426 29.39 -7.48 6.43
CA GLN A 426 28.60 -6.79 5.42
C GLN A 426 27.12 -7.09 5.61
N LYS A 427 26.26 -6.19 5.14
CA LYS A 427 24.82 -6.45 5.03
C LYS A 427 24.59 -7.40 3.86
N VAL A 428 23.80 -8.43 4.12
CA VAL A 428 23.28 -9.35 3.11
C VAL A 428 21.78 -9.47 3.29
N ASN A 429 21.10 -9.95 2.26
CA ASN A 429 19.67 -10.20 2.30
C ASN A 429 19.34 -11.64 1.89
N MET A 430 18.37 -12.23 2.60
CA MET A 430 17.62 -13.39 2.12
C MET A 430 16.31 -12.85 1.55
N ARG A 431 15.99 -13.21 0.30
CA ARG A 431 14.82 -12.71 -0.41
C ARG A 431 13.95 -13.86 -0.90
N PHE A 432 12.65 -13.68 -0.73
CA PHE A 432 11.58 -14.46 -1.32
C PHE A 432 10.76 -13.54 -2.23
N ASP A 433 10.58 -13.90 -3.51
CA ASP A 433 9.75 -13.18 -4.49
C ASP A 433 8.60 -14.09 -4.96
N TYR A 434 7.39 -13.57 -4.94
CA TYR A 434 6.20 -14.34 -5.32
C TYR A 434 6.23 -14.81 -6.77
N ARG A 435 6.80 -14.02 -7.69
CA ARG A 435 6.83 -14.35 -9.13
C ARG A 435 7.81 -15.48 -9.43
N GLU A 436 8.86 -15.61 -8.62
CA GLU A 436 9.86 -16.66 -8.76
C GLU A 436 9.38 -17.96 -8.12
N ALA A 437 8.64 -17.85 -7.02
CA ALA A 437 8.19 -19.02 -6.26
C ALA A 437 6.86 -19.62 -6.76
N PHE A 438 5.98 -18.83 -7.38
CA PHE A 438 4.63 -19.27 -7.73
C PHE A 438 4.21 -18.83 -9.14
N GLU A 439 3.60 -19.75 -9.88
CA GLU A 439 2.89 -19.48 -11.13
C GLU A 439 1.43 -19.10 -10.83
N ALA A 440 1.19 -17.85 -10.42
CA ALA A 440 -0.17 -17.34 -10.17
C ALA A 440 -0.38 -15.99 -10.87
N SER A 441 -1.53 -15.81 -11.52
CA SER A 441 -1.91 -14.51 -12.09
C SER A 441 -2.37 -13.55 -10.99
N ARG A 442 -2.16 -12.26 -11.24
CA ARG A 442 -2.58 -11.19 -10.31
C ARG A 442 -4.12 -11.04 -10.36
N GLY A 443 -4.78 -11.29 -9.23
CA GLY A 443 -6.18 -10.91 -9.01
C GLY A 443 -6.32 -9.43 -8.63
N THR A 444 -7.53 -8.90 -8.74
CA THR A 444 -7.90 -7.57 -8.21
C THR A 444 -8.01 -7.55 -6.68
N GLY A 445 -8.08 -8.72 -6.05
CA GLY A 445 -8.34 -8.94 -4.62
C GLY A 445 -9.84 -9.12 -4.33
N TYR A 446 -10.71 -8.64 -5.22
CA TYR A 446 -12.15 -8.84 -5.11
C TYR A 446 -12.56 -10.29 -5.34
N GLU A 447 -11.81 -11.06 -6.13
CA GLU A 447 -12.06 -12.49 -6.36
C GLU A 447 -12.07 -13.24 -5.02
N VAL A 448 -11.05 -13.00 -4.21
CA VAL A 448 -10.85 -13.65 -2.92
C VAL A 448 -11.94 -13.21 -1.94
N LEU A 449 -12.31 -11.93 -1.93
CA LEU A 449 -13.37 -11.42 -1.06
C LEU A 449 -14.75 -12.01 -1.46
N LEU A 450 -15.08 -11.99 -2.74
CA LEU A 450 -16.35 -12.56 -3.24
C LEU A 450 -16.44 -14.06 -2.94
N TYR A 451 -15.36 -14.81 -3.19
CA TYR A 451 -15.30 -16.23 -2.86
C TYR A 451 -15.48 -16.48 -1.36
N ASN A 452 -14.75 -15.77 -0.50
CA ASN A 452 -14.89 -15.90 0.96
C ASN A 452 -16.31 -15.57 1.44
N CYS A 453 -16.96 -14.57 0.84
CA CYS A 453 -18.36 -14.29 1.13
C CYS A 453 -19.29 -15.42 0.69
N MET A 454 -19.02 -16.15 -0.40
CA MET A 454 -19.83 -17.31 -0.82
C MET A 454 -19.69 -18.50 0.14
N ILE A 455 -18.51 -18.74 0.70
CA ILE A 455 -18.27 -19.84 1.67
C ILE A 455 -18.51 -19.43 3.14
N GLY A 456 -18.92 -18.18 3.38
CA GLY A 456 -19.23 -17.68 4.72
C GLY A 456 -18.02 -17.31 5.56
N ASP A 457 -16.83 -17.24 4.98
CA ASP A 457 -15.62 -16.83 5.67
C ASP A 457 -15.55 -15.31 5.80
N ALA A 458 -15.67 -14.83 7.04
CA ALA A 458 -15.64 -13.40 7.36
C ALA A 458 -14.24 -12.89 7.77
N THR A 459 -13.18 -13.70 7.67
CA THR A 459 -11.82 -13.38 8.14
C THR A 459 -11.29 -12.09 7.52
N LEU A 460 -11.52 -11.91 6.22
CA LEU A 460 -11.04 -10.76 5.45
C LEU A 460 -11.98 -9.55 5.49
N PHE A 461 -13.01 -9.56 6.34
CA PHE A 461 -14.02 -8.51 6.43
C PHE A 461 -13.97 -7.81 7.78
N SER A 462 -14.19 -6.50 7.76
CA SER A 462 -14.13 -5.69 8.98
C SER A 462 -15.41 -5.86 9.81
N ARG A 463 -15.24 -6.27 11.07
CA ARG A 463 -16.32 -6.29 12.06
C ARG A 463 -16.54 -4.90 12.65
N THR A 464 -17.75 -4.61 13.10
CA THR A 464 -18.14 -3.32 13.69
C THR A 464 -17.13 -2.78 14.71
N ASP A 465 -16.77 -3.58 15.70
CA ASP A 465 -15.89 -3.20 16.80
C ASP A 465 -14.50 -2.78 16.31
N LEU A 466 -13.98 -3.44 15.28
CA LEU A 466 -12.72 -3.08 14.64
C LEU A 466 -12.84 -1.73 13.89
N VAL A 467 -13.94 -1.49 13.19
CA VAL A 467 -14.19 -0.22 12.47
C VAL A 467 -14.32 0.94 13.44
N GLU A 468 -15.09 0.77 14.51
CA GLU A 468 -15.28 1.79 15.54
C GLU A 468 -13.98 2.06 16.31
N SER A 469 -13.19 1.03 16.62
CA SER A 469 -11.87 1.17 17.25
C SER A 469 -10.88 1.92 16.35
N ALA A 470 -10.90 1.66 15.04
CA ALA A 470 -10.11 2.40 14.06
C ALA A 470 -10.50 3.89 14.03
N TRP A 471 -11.80 4.20 14.08
CA TRP A 471 -12.27 5.59 14.18
C TRP A 471 -11.92 6.26 15.50
N ARG A 472 -12.00 5.54 16.62
CA ARG A 472 -11.57 6.04 17.95
C ARG A 472 -10.11 6.51 17.94
N VAL A 473 -9.24 5.81 17.20
CA VAL A 473 -7.83 6.20 17.05
C VAL A 473 -7.67 7.39 16.08
N ALA A 474 -8.45 7.44 14.99
CA ALA A 474 -8.34 8.49 13.98
C ALA A 474 -9.03 9.82 14.37
N GLN A 475 -10.06 9.78 15.21
CA GLN A 475 -10.88 10.96 15.55
C GLN A 475 -10.07 12.12 16.15
N PRO A 476 -9.18 11.92 17.14
CA PRO A 476 -8.41 13.03 17.70
C PRO A 476 -7.49 13.72 16.69
N LEU A 477 -7.02 12.98 15.67
CA LEU A 477 -6.20 13.57 14.60
C LEU A 477 -7.06 14.52 13.76
N LEU A 478 -8.28 14.12 13.41
CA LEU A 478 -9.24 14.97 12.70
C LEU A 478 -9.61 16.21 13.53
N ASP A 479 -9.92 16.04 14.80
CA ASP A 479 -10.33 17.14 15.68
C ASP A 479 -9.20 18.18 15.84
N ALA A 480 -7.97 17.72 16.04
CA ALA A 480 -6.80 18.59 16.13
C ALA A 480 -6.55 19.34 14.81
N TRP A 481 -6.76 18.68 13.67
CA TRP A 481 -6.55 19.28 12.35
C TRP A 481 -7.63 20.29 11.96
N SER A 482 -8.85 20.11 12.43
CA SER A 482 -9.96 21.04 12.22
C SER A 482 -9.90 22.26 13.15
N SER A 483 -9.26 22.14 14.32
CA SER A 483 -9.16 23.22 15.32
C SER A 483 -7.89 24.07 15.20
N ALA A 484 -6.86 23.59 14.51
CA ALA A 484 -5.60 24.31 14.34
C ALA A 484 -5.66 25.44 13.29
N ALA A 485 -4.83 26.47 13.48
CA ALA A 485 -4.63 27.56 12.52
C ALA A 485 -4.18 27.05 11.13
N PRO A 486 -4.30 27.86 10.06
CA PRO A 486 -3.96 27.44 8.70
C PRO A 486 -2.52 26.94 8.63
N PHE A 487 -2.34 25.70 8.13
CA PHE A 487 -1.01 25.17 7.88
C PHE A 487 -0.43 25.79 6.61
N GLU A 488 0.89 25.86 6.55
CA GLU A 488 1.62 26.22 5.34
C GLU A 488 1.44 25.13 4.29
N PHE A 489 0.33 25.15 3.58
CA PHE A 489 0.09 24.31 2.41
C PHE A 489 0.20 25.14 1.14
N PRO A 490 0.78 24.59 0.06
CA PRO A 490 1.43 23.27 -0.02
C PRO A 490 2.82 23.24 0.64
N ASN A 491 3.21 22.11 1.24
CA ASN A 491 4.50 21.93 1.95
C ASN A 491 5.40 20.81 1.42
N TYR A 492 5.02 20.17 0.32
CA TYR A 492 5.92 19.27 -0.41
C TYR A 492 5.61 19.32 -1.91
N PRO A 493 6.61 19.21 -2.80
CA PRO A 493 6.34 19.23 -4.23
C PRO A 493 5.79 17.87 -4.71
N ALA A 494 4.82 17.87 -5.63
CA ALA A 494 4.34 16.64 -6.28
C ALA A 494 5.51 15.90 -6.93
N GLY A 495 5.69 14.61 -6.62
CA GLY A 495 6.79 13.74 -7.02
C GLY A 495 7.90 13.58 -5.97
N SER A 496 7.81 14.20 -4.79
CA SER A 496 8.76 14.01 -3.67
C SER A 496 8.38 12.87 -2.74
N TRP A 497 9.13 12.66 -1.67
CA TRP A 497 8.81 11.67 -0.64
C TRP A 497 7.89 12.20 0.48
N GLY A 498 7.45 13.45 0.36
CA GLY A 498 6.57 14.11 1.32
C GLY A 498 7.29 15.27 2.05
N PRO A 499 6.63 15.85 3.06
CA PRO A 499 7.14 17.03 3.76
C PRO A 499 8.34 16.71 4.66
N LYS A 500 9.28 17.66 4.78
CA LYS A 500 10.47 17.59 5.65
C LYS A 500 10.14 17.20 7.11
N ALA A 501 9.01 17.68 7.62
CA ALA A 501 8.54 17.37 8.97
C ALA A 501 8.32 15.85 9.21
N ALA A 502 7.99 15.07 8.16
CA ALA A 502 7.81 13.63 8.28
C ALA A 502 9.13 12.90 8.62
N TYR A 503 10.28 13.43 8.19
CA TYR A 503 11.59 12.90 8.56
C TYR A 503 11.93 13.25 10.01
N GLY A 504 11.72 14.51 10.39
CA GLY A 504 11.92 14.99 11.76
C GLY A 504 11.11 14.21 12.80
N LEU A 505 9.93 13.69 12.43
CA LEU A 505 9.11 12.83 13.29
C LEU A 505 9.85 11.58 13.80
N VAL A 506 10.62 10.93 12.92
CA VAL A 506 11.32 9.67 13.23
C VAL A 506 12.73 9.94 13.76
N GLU A 507 13.39 11.00 13.26
CA GLU A 507 14.71 11.45 13.72
C GLU A 507 14.71 11.89 15.18
N ARG A 508 13.60 12.44 15.68
CA ARG A 508 13.46 12.78 17.12
C ARG A 508 13.67 11.57 18.04
N ASP A 509 13.40 10.37 17.55
CA ASP A 509 13.63 9.14 18.29
C ASP A 509 14.97 8.47 17.94
N GLY A 510 15.88 9.16 17.24
CA GLY A 510 17.17 8.62 16.78
C GLY A 510 17.04 7.59 15.66
N ARG A 511 15.94 7.63 14.90
CA ARG A 511 15.61 6.66 13.85
C ARG A 511 15.48 7.35 12.50
N GLN A 512 15.38 6.56 11.43
CA GLN A 512 15.22 7.08 10.05
C GLN A 512 14.20 6.22 9.29
N TRP A 513 13.47 6.85 8.36
CA TRP A 513 12.67 6.12 7.39
C TRP A 513 13.56 5.21 6.55
N VAL A 514 13.15 3.96 6.41
CA VAL A 514 13.84 3.02 5.53
C VAL A 514 13.13 3.05 4.19
N GLU A 515 13.79 3.63 3.19
CA GLU A 515 13.30 3.52 1.82
C GLU A 515 13.73 2.22 1.18
N VAL A 516 12.79 1.64 0.45
CA VAL A 516 13.07 0.53 -0.45
C VAL A 516 13.29 1.11 -1.83
N ILE A 517 14.55 1.13 -2.26
CA ILE A 517 14.93 1.43 -3.65
C ILE A 517 15.25 0.09 -4.32
N ASN A 518 14.71 -0.13 -5.50
CA ASN A 518 14.98 -1.34 -6.27
C ASN A 518 16.06 -1.09 -7.34
N ARG A 519 16.63 -2.18 -7.85
CA ARG A 519 17.68 -2.19 -8.88
C ARG A 519 17.31 -1.34 -10.11
N ASP A 520 16.07 -1.46 -10.58
CA ASP A 520 15.62 -0.83 -11.82
C ASP A 520 15.69 0.71 -11.77
N ASN A 521 15.68 1.30 -10.57
CA ASN A 521 15.89 2.74 -10.39
C ASN A 521 17.36 3.13 -10.52
N LEU A 522 18.29 2.27 -10.10
CA LEU A 522 19.73 2.55 -10.11
C LEU A 522 20.40 2.31 -11.45
N GLU A 523 19.90 1.35 -12.24
CA GLU A 523 20.40 1.11 -13.62
C GLU A 523 20.30 2.35 -14.50
N LYS A 524 19.37 3.27 -14.18
CA LYS A 524 19.16 4.51 -14.92
C LYS A 524 20.22 5.57 -14.65
N VAL A 525 21.04 5.42 -13.60
CA VAL A 525 22.07 6.39 -13.23
C VAL A 525 23.36 6.11 -14.02
N PRO A 526 23.88 7.06 -14.82
CA PRO A 526 25.05 6.83 -15.68
C PRO A 526 26.29 6.31 -14.93
N LEU A 527 26.52 6.75 -13.70
CA LEU A 527 27.64 6.30 -12.86
C LEU A 527 27.61 4.79 -12.56
N PHE A 528 26.43 4.18 -12.58
CA PHE A 528 26.22 2.78 -12.21
C PHE A 528 25.86 1.88 -13.39
N GLN A 529 25.84 2.44 -14.61
CA GLN A 529 25.69 1.66 -15.82
C GLN A 529 26.86 0.67 -15.96
N GLY A 530 26.56 -0.58 -16.30
CA GLY A 530 27.54 -1.67 -16.33
C GLY A 530 27.83 -2.32 -14.98
N GLY A 531 27.21 -1.85 -13.89
CA GLY A 531 27.21 -2.55 -12.61
C GLY A 531 26.39 -3.85 -12.70
N GLY A 532 26.98 -4.99 -12.32
CA GLY A 532 26.26 -6.26 -12.30
C GLY A 532 25.07 -6.25 -11.32
N PRO A 533 24.08 -7.15 -11.47
CA PRO A 533 22.87 -7.15 -10.63
C PRO A 533 23.14 -7.17 -9.11
N VAL A 534 24.17 -7.90 -8.68
CA VAL A 534 24.59 -7.97 -7.27
C VAL A 534 25.18 -6.65 -6.78
N PHE A 535 25.98 -5.97 -7.60
CA PHE A 535 26.55 -4.65 -7.26
C PHE A 535 25.44 -3.62 -7.05
N LEU A 536 24.51 -3.52 -8.02
CA LEU A 536 23.41 -2.56 -7.97
C LEU A 536 22.47 -2.85 -6.79
N GLN A 537 22.22 -4.12 -6.49
CA GLN A 537 21.44 -4.49 -5.31
C GLN A 537 22.13 -4.07 -4.02
N ASN A 538 23.44 -4.33 -3.87
CA ASN A 538 24.21 -3.93 -2.70
C ASN A 538 24.23 -2.41 -2.52
N LEU A 539 24.33 -1.69 -3.63
CA LEU A 539 24.31 -0.24 -3.64
C LEU A 539 22.92 0.33 -3.26
N ALA A 540 21.84 -0.25 -3.78
CA ALA A 540 20.46 0.12 -3.43
C ALA A 540 20.18 0.00 -1.94
N MET A 541 20.81 -0.97 -1.27
CA MET A 541 20.67 -1.14 0.18
C MET A 541 21.37 -0.07 1.01
N MET A 542 22.24 0.76 0.42
CA MET A 542 23.02 1.79 1.12
C MET A 542 22.52 3.22 0.86
N LEU A 543 21.69 3.42 -0.17
CA LEU A 543 21.15 4.73 -0.50
C LEU A 543 20.08 5.14 0.50
N LYS A 544 20.16 6.39 0.98
CA LYS A 544 19.17 6.99 1.88
C LYS A 544 18.52 8.18 1.17
N PRO A 545 17.19 8.35 1.21
CA PRO A 545 16.58 9.56 0.66
C PRO A 545 16.95 10.77 1.52
N VAL A 546 17.03 11.94 0.92
CA VAL A 546 17.05 13.22 1.61
C VAL A 546 16.28 14.23 0.79
N VAL A 547 15.54 15.13 1.46
CA VAL A 547 14.75 16.18 0.82
C VAL A 547 15.28 17.53 1.28
N TYR A 548 15.50 18.43 0.33
CA TYR A 548 15.92 19.80 0.56
C TYR A 548 14.92 20.77 -0.05
N SER A 549 14.55 21.82 0.67
CA SER A 549 13.65 22.86 0.16
C SER A 549 14.40 23.87 -0.71
N ALA A 550 13.69 24.64 -1.53
CA ALA A 550 14.31 25.75 -2.26
C ALA A 550 15.03 26.70 -1.29
N GLY A 551 16.28 27.03 -1.58
CA GLY A 551 17.16 27.83 -0.74
C GLY A 551 18.04 27.04 0.22
N ASP A 552 17.75 25.76 0.49
CA ASP A 552 18.57 24.94 1.39
C ASP A 552 19.98 24.70 0.79
N PHE A 553 21.01 24.86 1.61
CA PHE A 553 22.36 24.43 1.26
C PHE A 553 22.51 22.93 1.52
N ILE A 554 22.80 22.18 0.47
CA ILE A 554 23.01 20.72 0.51
C ILE A 554 24.47 20.41 0.82
N ILE A 555 25.38 21.17 0.21
CA ILE A 555 26.83 21.11 0.46
C ILE A 555 27.31 22.54 0.64
N LYS A 556 28.27 22.76 1.55
CA LYS A 556 29.01 24.01 1.60
C LYS A 556 30.47 23.77 1.21
N LYS A 557 31.02 24.68 0.42
CA LYS A 557 32.42 24.69 0.01
C LYS A 557 33.32 24.71 1.25
N GLY A 558 34.38 23.92 1.24
CA GLY A 558 35.34 23.82 2.35
C GLY A 558 34.97 22.78 3.40
N ASP A 559 33.71 22.30 3.44
CA ASP A 559 33.35 21.19 4.32
C ASP A 559 34.08 19.92 3.89
N MET A 560 34.44 19.07 4.86
CA MET A 560 34.89 17.71 4.58
C MET A 560 33.66 16.84 4.40
N GLY A 561 33.25 16.62 3.15
CA GLY A 561 32.11 15.76 2.85
C GLY A 561 32.51 14.30 2.73
N ASN A 562 31.64 13.40 3.19
CA ASN A 562 31.84 11.95 3.05
C ASN A 562 30.67 11.30 2.31
N GLU A 563 29.96 12.06 1.49
CA GLU A 563 28.76 11.58 0.84
C GLU A 563 28.63 12.13 -0.58
N MET A 564 27.94 11.41 -1.45
CA MET A 564 27.48 11.93 -2.73
C MET A 564 25.97 11.90 -2.78
N PHE A 565 25.42 12.73 -3.65
CA PHE A 565 24.00 12.86 -3.83
C PHE A 565 23.63 12.55 -5.28
N PHE A 566 22.53 11.83 -5.45
CA PHE A 566 21.86 11.61 -6.72
C PHE A 566 20.63 12.47 -6.75
N ILE A 567 20.50 13.34 -7.74
CA ILE A 567 19.30 14.13 -7.94
C ILE A 567 18.26 13.21 -8.55
N CYS A 568 17.37 12.69 -7.70
CA CYS A 568 16.17 12.01 -8.18
C CYS A 568 15.34 13.04 -8.94
N ARG A 569 15.13 14.19 -8.29
CA ARG A 569 14.50 15.33 -8.90
C ARG A 569 14.80 16.60 -8.17
N GLY A 570 14.92 17.69 -8.91
CA GLY A 570 15.17 19.00 -8.36
C GLY A 570 16.12 19.76 -9.25
N GLN A 571 16.39 20.99 -8.83
CA GLN A 571 17.34 21.83 -9.49
C GLN A 571 18.24 22.37 -8.41
N VAL A 572 19.53 22.11 -8.52
CA VAL A 572 20.53 22.66 -7.62
C VAL A 572 21.48 23.54 -8.41
N GLU A 573 21.96 24.60 -7.79
CA GLU A 573 23.04 25.41 -8.31
C GLU A 573 24.34 25.07 -7.59
N VAL A 574 25.40 25.00 -8.38
CA VAL A 574 26.77 24.86 -7.92
C VAL A 574 27.33 26.27 -7.77
N LEU A 575 27.74 26.63 -6.57
CA LEU A 575 28.22 27.96 -6.21
C LEU A 575 29.72 27.91 -5.88
N ASP A 576 30.46 28.90 -6.34
CA ASP A 576 31.86 29.09 -5.93
C ASP A 576 31.97 29.71 -4.52
N GLY A 577 33.20 30.01 -4.09
CA GLY A 577 33.47 30.57 -2.76
C GLY A 577 32.98 32.03 -2.59
N ALA A 578 32.65 32.72 -3.67
CA ALA A 578 32.09 34.07 -3.66
C ALA A 578 30.55 34.05 -3.84
N GLY A 579 29.93 32.87 -3.92
CA GLY A 579 28.49 32.72 -4.15
C GLY A 579 28.07 32.90 -5.61
N LYS A 580 29.01 32.88 -6.56
CA LYS A 580 28.69 32.93 -8.00
C LYS A 580 28.28 31.54 -8.48
N VAL A 581 27.21 31.48 -9.29
CA VAL A 581 26.74 30.25 -9.94
C VAL A 581 27.76 29.80 -10.99
N LEU A 582 28.32 28.62 -10.78
CA LEU A 582 29.23 27.92 -11.70
C LEU A 582 28.45 27.10 -12.71
N SER A 583 27.45 26.35 -12.25
CA SER A 583 26.59 25.51 -13.08
C SER A 583 25.29 25.18 -12.34
N THR A 584 24.37 24.57 -13.06
CA THR A 584 23.10 24.09 -12.54
C THR A 584 22.97 22.61 -12.87
N LEU A 585 22.60 21.79 -11.89
CA LEU A 585 22.35 20.37 -12.04
C LEU A 585 20.85 20.09 -11.91
N TYR A 586 20.40 19.06 -12.62
CA TYR A 586 18.99 18.71 -12.81
C TYR A 586 18.72 17.24 -12.48
N ASP A 587 17.47 16.82 -12.64
CA ASP A 587 17.02 15.43 -12.51
C ASP A 587 17.96 14.45 -13.26
N GLY A 588 18.43 13.41 -12.56
CA GLY A 588 19.36 12.41 -13.09
C GLY A 588 20.84 12.76 -12.92
N ASP A 589 21.17 14.03 -12.65
CA ASP A 589 22.53 14.42 -12.30
C ASP A 589 22.88 13.95 -10.88
N PHE A 590 24.16 13.98 -10.58
CA PHE A 590 24.70 13.67 -9.26
C PHE A 590 25.80 14.65 -8.93
N PHE A 591 26.12 14.78 -7.64
CA PHE A 591 27.20 15.65 -7.19
C PHE A 591 27.82 15.15 -5.89
N GLY A 592 29.04 15.61 -5.60
CA GLY A 592 29.78 15.21 -4.41
C GLY A 592 30.51 13.87 -4.55
N GLU A 593 30.51 13.29 -5.75
CA GLU A 593 31.20 12.05 -6.10
C GLU A 593 32.72 12.12 -5.87
N LEU A 594 33.30 13.31 -6.06
CA LEU A 594 34.73 13.54 -5.83
C LEU A 594 35.12 13.25 -4.39
N SER A 595 34.25 13.56 -3.43
CA SER A 595 34.51 13.31 -2.01
C SER A 595 34.46 11.83 -1.65
N LEU A 596 33.74 11.00 -2.42
CA LEU A 596 33.75 9.55 -2.23
C LEU A 596 35.06 8.90 -2.68
N LEU A 597 35.65 9.45 -3.75
CA LEU A 597 36.79 8.85 -4.43
C LEU A 597 38.12 9.46 -4.01
N LEU A 598 38.11 10.72 -3.56
CA LEU A 598 39.28 11.50 -3.17
C LEU A 598 39.08 12.07 -1.76
N GLU A 599 40.16 12.17 -0.99
CA GLU A 599 40.16 12.81 0.34
C GLU A 599 40.39 14.32 0.21
N GLN A 600 39.40 15.03 -0.33
CA GLN A 600 39.46 16.47 -0.52
C GLN A 600 38.20 17.18 -0.02
N ALA A 601 38.38 18.40 0.48
CA ALA A 601 37.28 19.28 0.87
C ALA A 601 36.37 19.59 -0.32
N ARG A 602 35.10 19.89 -0.03
CA ARG A 602 34.11 20.25 -1.05
C ARG A 602 34.60 21.45 -1.86
N SER A 603 34.68 21.28 -3.18
CA SER A 603 35.20 22.29 -4.11
C SER A 603 34.24 23.45 -4.35
N ALA A 604 32.94 23.21 -4.15
CA ALA A 604 31.85 24.15 -4.36
C ALA A 604 30.75 23.94 -3.32
N SER A 605 29.93 24.97 -3.10
CA SER A 605 28.68 24.84 -2.37
C SER A 605 27.59 24.40 -3.33
N ILE A 606 26.64 23.60 -2.86
CA ILE A 606 25.46 23.20 -3.63
C ILE A 606 24.24 23.75 -2.90
N ARG A 607 23.45 24.58 -3.58
CA ARG A 607 22.19 25.11 -3.05
C ARG A 607 21.03 24.63 -3.88
N ALA A 608 19.96 24.23 -3.23
CA ALA A 608 18.72 23.87 -3.90
C ALA A 608 18.05 25.13 -4.48
N LEU A 609 17.93 25.24 -5.81
CA LEU A 609 17.15 26.31 -6.46
C LEU A 609 15.65 26.08 -6.33
N LYS A 610 15.26 24.79 -6.29
CA LYS A 610 13.90 24.32 -6.05
C LYS A 610 13.95 23.21 -5.02
N ALA A 611 12.80 22.76 -4.53
CA ALA A 611 12.78 21.57 -3.71
C ALA A 611 13.44 20.39 -4.46
N CYS A 612 14.37 19.71 -3.80
CA CYS A 612 15.19 18.64 -4.34
C CYS A 612 14.99 17.35 -3.54
N ASP A 613 14.64 16.29 -4.25
CA ASP A 613 14.62 14.92 -3.80
C ASP A 613 15.92 14.25 -4.23
N LEU A 614 16.72 13.83 -3.26
CA LEU A 614 18.02 13.23 -3.51
C LEU A 614 18.12 11.86 -2.86
N PHE A 615 18.97 10.99 -3.41
CA PHE A 615 19.55 9.90 -2.63
C PHE A 615 20.96 10.26 -2.21
N VAL A 616 21.29 10.05 -0.94
CA VAL A 616 22.64 10.18 -0.42
C VAL A 616 23.28 8.80 -0.31
N LEU A 617 24.55 8.72 -0.72
CA LEU A 617 25.40 7.55 -0.58
C LEU A 617 26.67 7.95 0.18
N ASP A 618 26.87 7.35 1.34
CA ASP A 618 28.04 7.60 2.18
C ASP A 618 29.30 6.90 1.63
N LYS A 619 30.46 7.53 1.77
CA LYS A 619 31.80 7.07 1.32
C LYS A 619 32.18 5.74 1.95
N ALA A 620 31.89 5.59 3.24
CA ALA A 620 32.14 4.35 3.95
C ALA A 620 31.32 3.19 3.35
N ASP A 621 30.09 3.47 2.94
CA ASP A 621 29.19 2.46 2.35
C ASP A 621 29.56 2.18 0.89
N PHE A 622 29.86 3.22 0.10
CA PHE A 622 30.28 3.06 -1.29
C PHE A 622 31.59 2.31 -1.43
N LYS A 623 32.62 2.69 -0.64
CA LYS A 623 33.91 1.99 -0.62
C LYS A 623 33.71 0.51 -0.30
N ARG A 624 32.85 0.20 0.68
CA ARG A 624 32.53 -1.17 1.07
C ARG A 624 31.92 -1.98 -0.06
N VAL A 625 31.00 -1.40 -0.84
CA VAL A 625 30.43 -2.07 -2.01
C VAL A 625 31.49 -2.22 -3.11
N LEU A 626 32.29 -1.19 -3.39
CA LEU A 626 33.34 -1.25 -4.42
C LEU A 626 34.42 -2.30 -4.13
N ASP A 627 34.83 -2.46 -2.88
CA ASP A 627 35.84 -3.45 -2.48
C ASP A 627 35.39 -4.90 -2.79
N GLN A 628 34.08 -5.14 -2.88
CA GLN A 628 33.49 -6.44 -3.24
C GLN A 628 33.32 -6.63 -4.74
N HIS A 629 33.48 -5.56 -5.53
CA HIS A 629 33.25 -5.54 -6.98
C HIS A 629 34.46 -4.90 -7.70
N PRO A 630 35.67 -5.51 -7.61
CA PRO A 630 36.93 -4.89 -8.05
C PRO A 630 36.99 -4.57 -9.55
N GLN A 631 36.30 -5.35 -10.39
CA GLN A 631 36.21 -5.09 -11.83
C GLN A 631 35.46 -3.78 -12.12
N PHE A 632 34.35 -3.56 -11.42
CA PHE A 632 33.59 -2.31 -11.51
C PHE A 632 34.40 -1.14 -10.92
N ALA A 633 35.09 -1.35 -9.80
CA ALA A 633 35.96 -0.34 -9.19
C ALA A 633 37.08 0.14 -10.13
N ALA A 634 37.69 -0.76 -10.91
CA ALA A 634 38.68 -0.40 -11.91
C ALA A 634 38.08 0.45 -13.04
N SER A 635 36.93 0.04 -13.58
CA SER A 635 36.20 0.81 -14.60
C SER A 635 35.81 2.21 -14.11
N LEU A 636 35.32 2.30 -12.87
CA LEU A 636 34.94 3.57 -12.25
C LEU A 636 36.15 4.50 -12.06
N ARG A 637 37.31 3.98 -11.63
CA ARG A 637 38.54 4.78 -11.49
C ARG A 637 39.01 5.35 -12.83
N GLU A 638 38.94 4.57 -13.91
CA GLU A 638 39.29 5.05 -15.25
C GLU A 638 38.29 6.10 -15.76
N MET A 639 36.99 5.91 -15.52
CA MET A 639 35.96 6.91 -15.80
C MET A 639 36.27 8.24 -15.07
N VAL A 640 36.67 8.16 -13.80
CA VAL A 640 36.96 9.33 -12.96
C VAL A 640 38.24 10.04 -13.39
N LYS A 641 39.31 9.32 -13.73
CA LYS A 641 40.53 9.91 -14.30
C LYS A 641 40.26 10.62 -15.62
N SER A 642 39.41 10.04 -16.47
CA SER A 642 39.01 10.65 -17.74
C SER A 642 38.16 11.92 -17.54
N ARG A 643 37.29 11.93 -16.52
CA ARG A 643 36.37 13.04 -16.23
C ARG A 643 37.00 14.16 -15.38
N TYR A 644 37.99 13.85 -14.54
CA TYR A 644 38.65 14.78 -13.61
C TYR A 644 40.19 14.64 -13.63
N PRO A 645 40.85 14.99 -14.74
CA PRO A 645 42.29 14.81 -14.90
C PRO A 645 43.15 15.59 -13.90
N SER A 646 42.63 16.66 -13.30
CA SER A 646 43.31 17.48 -12.29
C SER A 646 43.26 16.94 -10.86
N ALA A 647 42.55 15.83 -10.62
CA ALA A 647 42.25 15.32 -9.29
C ALA A 647 42.87 13.93 -8.99
N ALA A 648 43.74 13.43 -9.88
CA ALA A 648 44.48 12.19 -9.65
C ALA A 648 45.51 12.40 -8.51
N PRO A 649 45.64 11.45 -7.56
CA PRO A 649 46.71 11.54 -6.58
C PRO A 649 48.06 11.49 -7.31
N ALA A 650 48.98 12.38 -6.93
CA ALA A 650 50.36 12.29 -7.36
C ALA A 650 50.88 10.89 -6.97
N SER A 651 51.46 10.22 -7.95
CA SER A 651 51.97 8.85 -7.93
C SER A 651 52.74 8.47 -6.68
#